data_AF-A0A2N2YJI8-F1
#
_entry.id   AF-A0A2N2YJI8-F1
#
_cell.length_a   1.000
_cell.length_b   1.000
_cell.length_c   1.000
_cell.angle_alpha   90.00
_cell.angle_beta   90.00
_cell.angle_gamma   90.00
#
_symmetry.space_group_name_H-M   'P 1'
#
loop_
_entity.id
_entity.type
_entity.pdbx_description
1 polymer ?
#
loop_
_entity_poly.entity_id
_entity_poly.type
_entity_poly.pdbx_seq_one_letter_code
_entity_poly.pdbx_strand_id
1 'polypeptide(L)'
;ISKTSQPSKSDLIRYKLWLQQQYRSPYTGEVIKLSKLFTSAYEIEHIIPQSRYFDDSLSNKVICEAAVNKEKSNQTGLEFIKNHHGQIIETGSGQKVKIFSEDTYQDFVKQHYNKNRGKRNKLLMEDIPVKMIERQLNDTRYISKFVMQLLSNIVREENNKDDGTNSKNVLASNGQITSSLKTDWGLNDMWNDLILPRFERLNELTKTENFTTYNERFQKYLPSVPIEFQKGFQKKRIDHRHHAMDALVIACATRNHINYLNNQNALDKKKSKEQKQVAREDLRAVLCDKKYNNGSDQNYKWIFKQPWETFVVDAKNKLETTIVSFKQNIRVINKTTNKYQKYVEKDGKWLKEKVVQTQGESWAIRKPMHKDTVAGHVNLRDKKTVNLSAAIDRWEFLVDKNLKTKIKQLINEGFDKKKIAKFFANNEYKWMNKDVSKPELYYFSDEKEILVASRINLNSSFNNTKIESITDTGIQKILIRHLELNQNNPELAFSPEGIEEMNKNLKTLNDGKPHLPILKVRTYEPKGNKFNVGNSGNKKDKFVEAAKGTNLFFAIYQDENGKRSYETIPLNIVIERQKEGLASVPEKNEKGYSLLFFLSPNDLVYVPSVDEQANPHQINFKALKKEQVRSIYKFTDCSDMLANFIPANISSLIFNKNKSDQQKLGINYPIQNEFGVGSPQSKNQNSIDGIQIKSVCWKLRVDRLGNITL
;
A
#
# COMPACT_ATOMS: atom_id res chain seq x y z
N ILE A 1 -33.08 -16.75 -7.07
CA ILE A 1 -31.77 -17.22 -6.57
C ILE A 1 -30.70 -16.62 -7.48
N SER A 2 -29.64 -16.02 -6.92
CA SER A 2 -28.64 -15.20 -7.64
C SER A 2 -28.01 -15.96 -8.83
N LYS A 3 -27.80 -15.26 -9.96
CA LYS A 3 -27.11 -15.77 -11.18
C LYS A 3 -25.57 -15.65 -11.11
N THR A 4 -24.99 -15.18 -10.00
CA THR A 4 -23.53 -15.01 -9.84
C THR A 4 -22.94 -15.99 -8.82
N SER A 5 -21.74 -16.53 -9.12
CA SER A 5 -21.03 -17.50 -8.28
C SER A 5 -20.52 -16.95 -6.93
N GLN A 6 -20.56 -15.64 -6.74
CA GLN A 6 -20.14 -14.96 -5.51
C GLN A 6 -21.22 -13.96 -5.04
N PRO A 7 -21.48 -13.86 -3.72
CA PRO A 7 -22.46 -12.93 -3.17
C PRO A 7 -21.97 -11.48 -3.27
N SER A 8 -22.87 -10.56 -3.59
CA SER A 8 -22.54 -9.13 -3.59
C SER A 8 -22.37 -8.60 -2.16
N LYS A 9 -21.76 -7.41 -2.02
CA LYS A 9 -21.68 -6.71 -0.73
C LYS A 9 -23.07 -6.47 -0.13
N SER A 10 -24.10 -6.25 -0.96
CA SER A 10 -25.48 -6.09 -0.52
C SER A 10 -26.04 -7.39 0.05
N ASP A 11 -25.79 -8.53 -0.62
CA ASP A 11 -26.23 -9.85 -0.17
C ASP A 11 -25.60 -10.23 1.17
N LEU A 12 -24.30 -9.96 1.34
CA LEU A 12 -23.61 -10.16 2.61
C LEU A 12 -24.21 -9.31 3.75
N ILE A 13 -24.62 -8.07 3.45
CA ILE A 13 -25.28 -7.19 4.44
C ILE A 13 -26.67 -7.73 4.78
N ARG A 14 -27.49 -8.11 3.79
CA ARG A 14 -28.81 -8.72 4.00
C ARG A 14 -28.72 -9.96 4.88
N TYR A 15 -27.78 -10.85 4.57
CA TYR A 15 -27.53 -12.07 5.34
C TYR A 15 -27.07 -11.78 6.78
N LYS A 16 -26.16 -10.82 6.95
CA LYS A 16 -25.69 -10.40 8.29
C LYS A 16 -26.80 -9.79 9.14
N LEU A 17 -27.67 -8.96 8.55
CA LEU A 17 -28.82 -8.38 9.24
C LEU A 17 -29.83 -9.46 9.64
N TRP A 18 -30.12 -10.39 8.73
CA TRP A 18 -31.00 -11.53 9.00
C TRP A 18 -30.55 -12.37 10.21
N LEU A 19 -29.26 -12.70 10.29
CA LEU A 19 -28.67 -13.37 11.46
C LEU A 19 -28.77 -12.54 12.74
N GLN A 20 -28.48 -11.23 12.66
CA GLN A 20 -28.56 -10.33 13.82
C GLN A 20 -29.96 -10.20 14.39
N GLN A 21 -30.98 -10.28 13.53
CA GLN A 21 -32.38 -10.15 13.90
C GLN A 21 -33.02 -11.48 14.33
N GLN A 22 -32.22 -12.55 14.44
CA GLN A 22 -32.72 -13.90 14.73
C GLN A 22 -33.86 -14.28 13.78
N TYR A 23 -33.69 -13.90 12.50
CA TYR A 23 -34.56 -14.26 11.38
C TYR A 23 -35.95 -13.60 11.41
N ARG A 24 -36.19 -12.59 12.25
CA ARG A 24 -37.49 -11.94 12.39
C ARG A 24 -37.48 -10.48 11.95
N SER A 25 -38.59 -10.01 11.39
CA SER A 25 -38.78 -8.60 11.04
C SER A 25 -38.93 -7.75 12.31
N PRO A 26 -38.27 -6.58 12.41
CA PRO A 26 -38.27 -5.76 13.61
C PRO A 26 -39.64 -5.17 13.95
N TYR A 27 -40.48 -4.89 12.95
CA TYR A 27 -41.74 -4.13 13.13
C TYR A 27 -42.98 -5.03 13.21
N THR A 28 -42.90 -6.25 12.70
CA THR A 28 -44.02 -7.21 12.60
C THR A 28 -43.76 -8.51 13.36
N GLY A 29 -42.51 -8.85 13.64
CA GLY A 29 -42.13 -10.13 14.28
C GLY A 29 -42.16 -11.34 13.35
N GLU A 30 -42.60 -11.16 12.11
CA GLU A 30 -42.75 -12.21 11.12
C GLU A 30 -41.43 -12.86 10.76
N VAL A 31 -41.46 -14.15 10.48
CA VAL A 31 -40.25 -14.92 10.14
C VAL A 31 -39.84 -14.63 8.70
N ILE A 32 -38.64 -14.08 8.54
CA ILE A 32 -38.02 -13.82 7.25
C ILE A 32 -37.41 -15.13 6.75
N LYS A 33 -38.08 -15.79 5.81
CA LYS A 33 -37.58 -17.03 5.20
C LYS A 33 -36.32 -16.74 4.36
N LEU A 34 -35.25 -17.53 4.56
CA LEU A 34 -33.99 -17.36 3.83
C LEU A 34 -34.18 -17.39 2.30
N SER A 35 -35.10 -18.22 1.81
CA SER A 35 -35.45 -18.30 0.37
C SER A 35 -36.01 -16.99 -0.21
N LYS A 36 -36.60 -16.11 0.62
CA LYS A 36 -37.14 -14.81 0.24
C LYS A 36 -36.23 -13.63 0.61
N LEU A 37 -35.19 -13.83 1.42
CA LEU A 37 -34.31 -12.76 1.91
C LEU A 37 -33.65 -11.93 0.79
N PHE A 38 -33.36 -12.56 -0.34
CA PHE A 38 -32.67 -11.94 -1.46
C PHE A 38 -33.62 -11.44 -2.57
N THR A 39 -34.94 -11.47 -2.34
CA THR A 39 -35.92 -10.97 -3.31
C THR A 39 -36.28 -9.51 -3.03
N SER A 40 -37.15 -8.92 -3.84
CA SER A 40 -37.72 -7.57 -3.63
C SER A 40 -38.76 -7.51 -2.50
N ALA A 41 -39.13 -8.65 -1.91
CA ALA A 41 -40.10 -8.69 -0.81
C ALA A 41 -39.52 -8.09 0.49
N TYR A 42 -38.19 -8.05 0.61
CA TYR A 42 -37.48 -7.55 1.78
C TYR A 42 -36.43 -6.51 1.38
N GLU A 43 -36.34 -5.46 2.19
CA GLU A 43 -35.43 -4.35 1.96
C GLU A 43 -34.63 -4.01 3.20
N ILE A 44 -33.43 -3.47 2.99
CA ILE A 44 -32.63 -2.91 4.07
C ILE A 44 -33.22 -1.54 4.40
N GLU A 45 -33.68 -1.39 5.63
CA GLU A 45 -34.35 -0.21 6.15
C GLU A 45 -33.45 0.53 7.16
N HIS A 46 -33.56 1.86 7.20
CA HIS A 46 -32.85 2.72 8.15
C HIS A 46 -33.74 3.09 9.33
N ILE A 47 -33.49 2.48 10.48
CA ILE A 47 -34.28 2.65 11.72
C ILE A 47 -34.55 4.14 11.99
N ILE A 48 -33.49 4.96 11.94
CA ILE A 48 -33.58 6.41 11.87
C ILE A 48 -33.40 6.81 10.39
N PRO A 49 -34.41 7.43 9.76
CA PRO A 49 -34.34 7.79 8.35
C PRO A 49 -33.18 8.72 8.04
N GLN A 50 -32.51 8.47 6.91
CA GLN A 50 -31.39 9.31 6.46
C GLN A 50 -31.77 10.79 6.24
N SER A 51 -33.06 11.08 6.02
CA SER A 51 -33.57 12.45 5.92
C SER A 51 -33.54 13.21 7.26
N ARG A 52 -33.53 12.51 8.39
CA ARG A 52 -33.52 13.11 9.73
C ARG A 52 -32.18 12.93 10.46
N TYR A 53 -31.42 11.89 10.16
CA TYR A 53 -30.08 11.64 10.71
C TYR A 53 -29.24 10.82 9.73
N PHE A 54 -28.12 11.38 9.24
CA PHE A 54 -27.34 10.80 8.14
C PHE A 54 -26.45 9.63 8.60
N ASP A 55 -27.03 8.55 9.12
CA ASP A 55 -26.28 7.39 9.63
C ASP A 55 -26.49 6.16 8.76
N ASP A 56 -25.50 5.85 7.91
CA ASP A 56 -25.50 4.66 7.05
C ASP A 56 -24.81 3.44 7.69
N SER A 57 -24.49 3.50 8.99
CA SER A 57 -23.84 2.40 9.69
C SER A 57 -24.76 1.19 9.82
N LEU A 58 -24.17 0.00 9.95
CA LEU A 58 -24.91 -1.24 10.18
C LEU A 58 -25.76 -1.21 11.46
N SER A 59 -25.43 -0.34 12.41
CA SER A 59 -26.19 -0.14 13.65
C SER A 59 -27.52 0.59 13.44
N ASN A 60 -27.66 1.35 12.33
CA ASN A 60 -28.90 2.02 11.93
C ASN A 60 -29.69 1.22 10.88
N LYS A 61 -29.25 0.01 10.51
CA LYS A 61 -29.85 -0.79 9.45
C LYS A 61 -30.55 -2.03 10.00
N VAL A 62 -31.72 -2.34 9.48
CA VAL A 62 -32.47 -3.59 9.70
C VAL A 62 -32.97 -4.12 8.35
N ILE A 63 -33.44 -5.35 8.32
CA ILE A 63 -34.16 -5.93 7.18
C ILE A 63 -35.62 -6.12 7.58
N CYS A 64 -36.55 -5.60 6.79
CA CYS A 64 -37.99 -5.76 6.97
C CYS A 64 -38.68 -5.91 5.61
N GLU A 65 -39.99 -6.18 5.64
CA GLU A 65 -40.84 -6.25 4.47
C GLU A 65 -40.81 -4.92 3.71
N ALA A 66 -40.70 -4.97 2.39
CA ALA A 66 -40.61 -3.76 1.55
C ALA A 66 -41.86 -2.86 1.69
N ALA A 67 -43.04 -3.46 1.87
CA ALA A 67 -44.29 -2.73 2.10
C ALA A 67 -44.27 -1.97 3.44
N VAL A 68 -43.73 -2.58 4.49
CA VAL A 68 -43.59 -1.97 5.82
C VAL A 68 -42.55 -0.84 5.79
N ASN A 69 -41.43 -1.05 5.09
CA ASN A 69 -40.41 0.00 4.87
C ASN A 69 -41.02 1.23 4.16
N LYS A 70 -41.84 0.99 3.13
CA LYS A 70 -42.51 2.05 2.37
C LYS A 70 -43.49 2.84 3.24
N GLU A 71 -44.26 2.16 4.09
CA GLU A 71 -45.22 2.80 5.01
C GLU A 71 -44.52 3.65 6.08
N LYS A 72 -43.41 3.14 6.65
CA LYS A 72 -42.62 3.86 7.66
C LYS A 72 -42.09 5.21 7.18
N SER A 73 -41.71 5.30 5.91
CA SER A 73 -41.29 6.55 5.26
C SER A 73 -40.18 7.29 6.05
N ASN A 74 -40.46 8.48 6.59
CA ASN A 74 -39.52 9.34 7.33
C ASN A 74 -39.71 9.32 8.86
N GLN A 75 -40.44 8.34 9.39
CA GLN A 75 -40.63 8.15 10.83
C GLN A 75 -39.46 7.36 11.45
N THR A 76 -39.14 7.56 12.74
CA THR A 76 -38.23 6.67 13.47
C THR A 76 -38.89 5.31 13.72
N GLY A 77 -38.11 4.31 14.15
CA GLY A 77 -38.63 2.96 14.41
C GLY A 77 -39.79 2.96 15.42
N LEU A 78 -39.66 3.66 16.54
CA LEU A 78 -40.69 3.71 17.58
C LEU A 78 -41.85 4.64 17.19
N GLU A 79 -41.58 5.76 16.55
CA GLU A 79 -42.61 6.67 16.03
C GLU A 79 -43.53 5.96 15.04
N PHE A 80 -42.95 5.15 14.14
CA PHE A 80 -43.73 4.33 13.21
C PHE A 80 -44.66 3.36 13.94
N ILE A 81 -44.17 2.68 14.98
CA ILE A 81 -45.00 1.77 15.78
C ILE A 81 -46.14 2.53 16.48
N LYS A 82 -45.86 3.68 17.10
CA LYS A 82 -46.88 4.52 17.75
C LYS A 82 -47.98 4.93 16.78
N ASN A 83 -47.62 5.37 15.57
CA ASN A 83 -48.57 5.89 14.59
C ASN A 83 -49.34 4.80 13.83
N HIS A 84 -48.76 3.60 13.68
CA HIS A 84 -49.31 2.53 12.83
C HIS A 84 -49.58 1.22 13.57
N HIS A 85 -49.58 1.22 14.91
CA HIS A 85 -49.80 0.01 15.72
C HIS A 85 -51.10 -0.69 15.32
N GLY A 86 -51.03 -2.02 15.16
CA GLY A 86 -52.20 -2.82 14.82
C GLY A 86 -52.68 -2.71 13.36
N GLN A 87 -52.10 -1.82 12.54
CA GLN A 87 -52.39 -1.74 11.11
C GLN A 87 -51.99 -3.05 10.42
N ILE A 88 -52.83 -3.50 9.49
CA ILE A 88 -52.57 -4.66 8.65
C ILE A 88 -52.11 -4.17 7.28
N ILE A 89 -50.89 -4.53 6.90
CA ILE A 89 -50.28 -4.16 5.62
C ILE A 89 -50.25 -5.38 4.71
N GLU A 90 -50.73 -5.21 3.48
CA GLU A 90 -50.63 -6.24 2.45
C GLU A 90 -49.26 -6.17 1.76
N THR A 91 -48.55 -7.29 1.77
CA THR A 91 -47.25 -7.43 1.09
C THR A 91 -47.44 -7.90 -0.35
N GLY A 92 -46.45 -7.69 -1.21
CA GLY A 92 -46.51 -7.99 -2.67
C GLY A 92 -46.74 -9.45 -3.08
N SER A 93 -47.11 -10.34 -2.16
CA SER A 93 -47.53 -11.72 -2.41
C SER A 93 -48.88 -12.08 -1.75
N GLY A 94 -49.74 -11.10 -1.46
CA GLY A 94 -51.05 -11.30 -0.83
C GLY A 94 -51.01 -11.70 0.66
N GLN A 95 -49.82 -11.70 1.26
CA GLN A 95 -49.64 -11.98 2.69
C GLN A 95 -49.89 -10.70 3.48
N LYS A 96 -50.75 -10.78 4.49
CA LYS A 96 -51.08 -9.70 5.40
C LYS A 96 -50.20 -9.79 6.64
N VAL A 97 -49.52 -8.71 6.98
CA VAL A 97 -48.69 -8.60 8.19
C VAL A 97 -49.26 -7.52 9.11
N LYS A 98 -49.27 -7.78 10.42
CA LYS A 98 -49.76 -6.83 11.42
C LYS A 98 -48.58 -6.11 12.07
N ILE A 99 -48.64 -4.79 12.13
CA ILE A 99 -47.65 -3.99 12.88
C ILE A 99 -47.83 -4.24 14.37
N PHE A 100 -46.72 -4.42 15.09
CA PHE A 100 -46.75 -4.65 16.55
C PHE A 100 -47.49 -3.54 17.30
N SER A 101 -48.09 -3.88 18.45
CA SER A 101 -48.43 -2.89 19.46
C SER A 101 -47.16 -2.35 20.10
N GLU A 102 -47.25 -1.18 20.73
CA GLU A 102 -46.10 -0.54 21.35
C GLU A 102 -45.41 -1.45 22.38
N ASP A 103 -46.16 -2.01 23.33
CA ASP A 103 -45.61 -2.89 24.37
C ASP A 103 -44.92 -4.13 23.78
N THR A 104 -45.56 -4.77 22.80
CA THR A 104 -45.01 -5.95 22.13
C THR A 104 -43.75 -5.62 21.34
N TYR A 105 -43.71 -4.46 20.67
CA TYR A 105 -42.51 -4.00 19.97
C TYR A 105 -41.36 -3.73 20.95
N GLN A 106 -41.63 -3.06 22.07
CA GLN A 106 -40.60 -2.75 23.06
C GLN A 106 -39.98 -4.02 23.64
N ASP A 107 -40.80 -5.00 24.00
CA ASP A 107 -40.34 -6.28 24.55
C ASP A 107 -39.59 -7.10 23.50
N PHE A 108 -40.10 -7.15 22.26
CA PHE A 108 -39.43 -7.78 21.13
C PHE A 108 -38.03 -7.18 20.92
N VAL A 109 -37.92 -5.85 20.92
CA VAL A 109 -36.64 -5.16 20.73
C VAL A 109 -35.68 -5.42 21.90
N LYS A 110 -36.16 -5.41 23.14
CA LYS A 110 -35.36 -5.72 24.34
C LYS A 110 -34.82 -7.15 24.31
N GLN A 111 -35.63 -8.12 23.87
CA GLN A 111 -35.27 -9.53 23.83
C GLN A 111 -34.30 -9.85 22.67
N HIS A 112 -34.65 -9.45 21.44
CA HIS A 112 -33.92 -9.86 20.24
C HIS A 112 -32.66 -9.02 19.96
N TYR A 113 -32.56 -7.80 20.51
CA TYR A 113 -31.41 -6.90 20.31
C TYR A 113 -30.59 -6.65 21.59
N ASN A 114 -30.75 -7.46 22.64
CA ASN A 114 -30.04 -7.30 23.93
C ASN A 114 -28.51 -7.20 23.79
N LYS A 115 -27.91 -7.99 22.89
CA LYS A 115 -26.47 -8.03 22.60
C LYS A 115 -25.99 -6.86 21.74
N ASN A 116 -26.90 -6.07 21.16
CA ASN A 116 -26.58 -4.94 20.28
C ASN A 116 -27.18 -3.64 20.81
N ARG A 117 -26.59 -3.12 21.90
CA ARG A 117 -27.05 -1.90 22.60
C ARG A 117 -27.25 -0.70 21.66
N GLY A 118 -26.37 -0.51 20.68
CA GLY A 118 -26.46 0.61 19.75
C GLY A 118 -27.69 0.53 18.83
N LYS A 119 -28.02 -0.65 18.31
CA LYS A 119 -29.20 -0.86 17.46
C LYS A 119 -30.50 -0.83 18.28
N ARG A 120 -30.49 -1.48 19.46
CA ARG A 120 -31.60 -1.47 20.41
C ARG A 120 -32.01 -0.05 20.80
N ASN A 121 -31.05 0.78 21.17
CA ASN A 121 -31.32 2.15 21.59
C ASN A 121 -31.89 3.02 20.45
N LYS A 122 -31.58 2.71 19.18
CA LYS A 122 -32.14 3.42 18.01
C LYS A 122 -33.55 2.95 17.67
N LEU A 123 -33.83 1.65 17.82
CA LEU A 123 -35.18 1.09 17.62
C LEU A 123 -36.17 1.63 18.66
N LEU A 124 -35.73 1.83 19.90
CA LEU A 124 -36.53 2.40 20.98
C LEU A 124 -36.44 3.94 21.06
N MET A 125 -35.84 4.60 20.07
CA MET A 125 -35.70 6.05 20.05
C MET A 125 -36.95 6.69 19.48
N GLU A 126 -37.62 7.51 20.28
CA GLU A 126 -38.79 8.29 19.86
C GLU A 126 -38.35 9.49 19.00
N ASP A 127 -37.50 10.34 19.57
CA ASP A 127 -36.95 11.52 18.91
C ASP A 127 -35.42 11.49 18.79
N ILE A 128 -34.91 12.17 17.75
CA ILE A 128 -33.47 12.31 17.51
C ILE A 128 -32.96 13.49 18.34
N PRO A 129 -32.08 13.27 19.34
CA PRO A 129 -31.57 14.37 20.17
C PRO A 129 -30.85 15.43 19.34
N VAL A 130 -31.09 16.72 19.61
CA VAL A 130 -30.40 17.85 18.96
C VAL A 130 -28.87 17.71 19.06
N LYS A 131 -28.38 17.25 20.22
CA LYS A 131 -26.96 16.93 20.46
C LYS A 131 -26.40 15.84 19.53
N MET A 132 -27.22 14.92 18.99
CA MET A 132 -26.77 13.91 18.00
C MET A 132 -26.61 14.52 16.60
N ILE A 133 -27.48 15.44 16.21
CA ILE A 133 -27.40 16.19 14.94
C ILE A 133 -26.16 17.10 14.96
N GLU A 134 -25.95 17.83 16.06
CA GLU A 134 -24.75 18.67 16.29
C GLU A 134 -23.44 17.85 16.33
N ARG A 135 -23.49 16.59 16.78
CA ARG A 135 -22.34 15.68 16.81
C ARG A 135 -21.92 15.21 15.41
N GLN A 136 -22.82 15.25 14.45
CA GLN A 136 -22.56 14.89 13.06
C GLN A 136 -22.02 16.07 12.25
N LEU A 137 -22.50 17.28 12.56
CA LEU A 137 -22.01 18.55 12.00
C LEU A 137 -20.55 18.85 12.41
N ASN A 138 -20.14 18.40 13.59
CA ASN A 138 -18.77 18.47 14.08
C ASN A 138 -18.00 17.19 13.69
N ASP A 139 -17.24 17.28 12.60
CA ASP A 139 -16.40 16.23 12.01
C ASP A 139 -15.89 15.18 13.03
N THR A 140 -16.26 13.92 12.81
CA THR A 140 -16.27 12.85 13.83
C THR A 140 -14.93 12.16 14.07
N ARG A 141 -13.81 12.73 13.61
CA ARG A 141 -12.49 12.14 13.83
C ARG A 141 -11.85 12.71 15.09
N TYR A 142 -11.38 11.82 15.97
CA TYR A 142 -10.73 12.16 17.25
C TYR A 142 -9.68 13.27 17.11
N ILE A 143 -8.86 13.22 16.06
CA ILE A 143 -7.82 14.22 15.78
C ILE A 143 -8.42 15.61 15.57
N SER A 144 -9.47 15.76 14.76
CA SER A 144 -10.07 17.06 14.49
C SER A 144 -10.63 17.69 15.78
N LYS A 145 -11.29 16.89 16.62
CA LYS A 145 -11.82 17.35 17.92
C LYS A 145 -10.71 17.78 18.87
N PHE A 146 -9.66 16.98 18.96
CA PHE A 146 -8.50 17.28 19.80
C PHE A 146 -7.78 18.54 19.33
N VAL A 147 -7.55 18.70 18.02
CA VAL A 147 -6.92 19.90 17.45
C VAL A 147 -7.80 21.12 17.67
N MET A 148 -9.12 21.03 17.50
CA MET A 148 -10.03 22.15 17.80
C MET A 148 -9.92 22.59 19.26
N GLN A 149 -9.86 21.66 20.21
CA GLN A 149 -9.67 21.99 21.62
C GLN A 149 -8.33 22.68 21.87
N LEU A 150 -7.24 22.15 21.31
CA LEU A 150 -5.91 22.74 21.45
C LEU A 150 -5.84 24.15 20.86
N LEU A 151 -6.34 24.35 19.64
CA LEU A 151 -6.31 25.65 18.98
C LEU A 151 -7.24 26.65 19.65
N SER A 152 -8.38 26.19 20.19
CA SER A 152 -9.32 27.06 20.91
C SER A 152 -8.68 27.72 22.13
N ASN A 153 -7.70 27.09 22.78
CA ASN A 153 -6.98 27.70 23.89
C ASN A 153 -6.06 28.85 23.45
N ILE A 154 -5.70 28.91 22.17
CA ILE A 154 -4.77 29.91 21.61
C ILE A 154 -5.53 31.14 21.11
N VAL A 155 -6.73 30.96 20.54
CA VAL A 155 -7.47 32.02 19.83
C VAL A 155 -8.72 32.53 20.56
N ARG A 156 -8.91 32.15 21.82
CA ARG A 156 -10.05 32.60 22.64
C ARG A 156 -9.91 34.08 22.98
N GLU A 157 -11.02 34.82 22.92
CA GLU A 157 -11.04 36.21 23.34
C GLU A 157 -11.00 36.33 24.87
N GLU A 158 -10.23 37.28 25.40
CA GLU A 158 -10.03 37.48 26.84
C GLU A 158 -11.28 38.02 27.56
N ASN A 159 -12.22 38.62 26.82
CA ASN A 159 -13.31 39.43 27.38
C ASN A 159 -14.57 38.64 27.80
N ASN A 160 -14.45 37.37 28.19
CA ASN A 160 -15.55 36.49 28.66
C ASN A 160 -16.78 36.33 27.71
N LYS A 161 -16.67 36.74 26.44
CA LYS A 161 -17.74 36.57 25.40
C LYS A 161 -17.62 35.28 24.59
N ASP A 162 -16.66 34.43 24.92
CA ASP A 162 -16.35 33.17 24.23
C ASP A 162 -16.25 32.06 25.29
N ASP A 163 -17.38 31.72 25.90
CA ASP A 163 -17.56 30.74 26.99
C ASP A 163 -17.86 29.31 26.47
N GLY A 164 -17.93 29.14 25.16
CA GLY A 164 -18.17 27.85 24.51
C GLY A 164 -17.03 26.84 24.68
N THR A 165 -17.34 25.54 24.51
CA THR A 165 -16.37 24.44 24.57
C THR A 165 -15.21 24.62 23.57
N ASN A 166 -15.50 25.18 22.40
CA ASN A 166 -14.49 25.59 21.41
C ASN A 166 -14.63 27.09 21.17
N SER A 167 -13.51 27.75 20.86
CA SER A 167 -13.51 29.19 20.56
C SER A 167 -14.29 29.46 19.26
N LYS A 168 -15.04 30.56 19.24
CA LYS A 168 -15.67 31.09 18.03
C LYS A 168 -14.65 31.46 16.93
N ASN A 169 -13.36 31.57 17.22
CA ASN A 169 -12.35 31.88 16.20
C ASN A 169 -11.80 30.62 15.50
N VAL A 170 -12.26 29.43 15.90
CA VAL A 170 -11.93 28.15 15.24
C VAL A 170 -13.15 27.64 14.50
N LEU A 171 -13.05 27.54 13.16
CA LEU A 171 -14.13 27.01 12.33
C LEU A 171 -13.85 25.57 11.91
N ALA A 172 -14.81 24.68 12.15
CA ALA A 172 -14.79 23.35 11.58
C ALA A 172 -15.37 23.39 10.16
N SER A 173 -14.57 23.05 9.17
CA SER A 173 -15.02 22.84 7.79
C SER A 173 -14.95 21.36 7.44
N ASN A 174 -15.87 20.89 6.61
CA ASN A 174 -15.88 19.52 6.12
C ASN A 174 -15.48 19.46 4.63
N GLY A 175 -15.17 18.25 4.15
CA GLY A 175 -14.73 18.04 2.78
C GLY A 175 -15.80 18.36 1.72
N GLN A 176 -17.09 18.30 2.07
CA GLN A 176 -18.18 18.64 1.15
C GLN A 176 -18.24 20.14 0.91
N ILE A 177 -18.15 20.96 1.96
CA ILE A 177 -18.09 22.42 1.87
C ILE A 177 -16.93 22.85 0.99
N THR A 178 -15.74 22.33 1.29
CA THR A 178 -14.52 22.59 0.51
C THR A 178 -14.71 22.20 -0.96
N SER A 179 -15.37 21.07 -1.23
CA SER A 179 -15.61 20.61 -2.61
C SER A 179 -16.60 21.52 -3.36
N SER A 180 -17.66 22.00 -2.70
CA SER A 180 -18.63 22.92 -3.30
C SER A 180 -18.00 24.26 -3.65
N LEU A 181 -17.31 24.90 -2.69
CA LEU A 181 -16.61 26.17 -2.92
C LEU A 181 -15.57 26.07 -4.03
N LYS A 182 -14.75 25.02 -4.00
CA LYS A 182 -13.74 24.76 -5.04
C LYS A 182 -14.34 24.60 -6.44
N THR A 183 -15.53 24.01 -6.54
CA THR A 183 -16.24 23.84 -7.82
C THR A 183 -16.75 25.17 -8.33
N ASP A 184 -17.43 25.92 -7.47
CA ASP A 184 -18.07 27.18 -7.85
C ASP A 184 -17.03 28.30 -8.09
N TRP A 185 -15.90 28.29 -7.38
CA TRP A 185 -14.77 29.19 -7.63
C TRP A 185 -13.90 28.80 -8.83
N GLY A 186 -14.22 27.72 -9.56
CA GLY A 186 -13.49 27.35 -10.80
C GLY A 186 -12.12 26.69 -10.58
N LEU A 187 -11.76 26.34 -9.34
CA LEU A 187 -10.46 25.72 -9.03
C LEU A 187 -10.33 24.29 -9.58
N ASN A 188 -11.43 23.58 -9.84
CA ASN A 188 -11.37 22.27 -10.49
C ASN A 188 -10.86 22.36 -11.94
N ASP A 189 -11.22 23.43 -12.65
CA ASP A 189 -10.78 23.65 -14.04
C ASP A 189 -9.32 24.09 -14.07
N MET A 190 -8.95 24.99 -13.18
CA MET A 190 -7.55 25.36 -12.93
C MET A 190 -6.69 24.14 -12.58
N TRP A 191 -7.21 23.22 -11.75
CA TRP A 191 -6.51 21.99 -11.40
C TRP A 191 -6.33 21.07 -12.62
N ASN A 192 -7.31 21.00 -13.52
CA ASN A 192 -7.17 20.24 -14.77
C ASN A 192 -6.03 20.81 -15.62
N ASP A 193 -5.96 22.13 -15.78
CA ASP A 193 -4.91 22.79 -16.55
C ASP A 193 -3.52 22.57 -15.91
N LEU A 194 -3.44 22.56 -14.58
CA LEU A 194 -2.20 22.37 -13.84
C LEU A 194 -1.60 20.96 -14.03
N ILE A 195 -2.44 19.93 -14.17
CA ILE A 195 -2.00 18.53 -14.29
C ILE A 195 -1.99 18.03 -15.74
N LEU A 196 -2.65 18.73 -16.67
CA LEU A 196 -2.80 18.35 -18.07
C LEU A 196 -1.47 17.96 -18.76
N PRO A 197 -0.33 18.66 -18.55
CA PRO A 197 0.93 18.29 -19.19
C PRO A 197 1.38 16.84 -18.92
N ARG A 198 0.98 16.25 -17.79
CA ARG A 198 1.30 14.83 -17.49
C ARG A 198 0.54 13.85 -18.39
N PHE A 199 -0.68 14.22 -18.79
CA PHE A 199 -1.54 13.39 -19.63
C PHE A 199 -1.17 13.53 -21.10
N GLU A 200 -0.83 14.75 -21.53
CA GLU A 200 -0.29 15.02 -22.88
C GLU A 200 1.01 14.24 -23.11
N ARG A 201 1.95 14.30 -22.16
CA ARG A 201 3.18 13.50 -22.22
C ARG A 201 2.91 11.99 -22.23
N LEU A 202 1.87 11.53 -21.54
CA LEU A 202 1.49 10.11 -21.57
C LEU A 202 1.01 9.68 -22.95
N ASN A 203 0.16 10.49 -23.59
CA ASN A 203 -0.27 10.26 -24.98
C ASN A 203 0.91 10.15 -25.94
N GLU A 204 1.90 11.04 -25.82
CA GLU A 204 3.14 10.98 -26.61
C GLU A 204 3.90 9.67 -26.36
N LEU A 205 4.09 9.29 -25.10
CA LEU A 205 4.83 8.09 -24.71
C LEU A 205 4.09 6.81 -25.12
N THR A 206 2.76 6.77 -25.05
CA THR A 206 1.96 5.61 -25.44
C THR A 206 1.64 5.59 -26.93
N LYS A 207 1.88 6.69 -27.65
CA LYS A 207 1.46 6.92 -29.04
C LYS A 207 -0.05 6.73 -29.21
N THR A 208 -0.83 7.31 -28.29
CA THR A 208 -2.30 7.26 -28.29
C THR A 208 -2.89 8.62 -27.90
N GLU A 209 -4.22 8.74 -27.95
CA GLU A 209 -4.93 9.94 -27.46
C GLU A 209 -5.79 9.64 -26.22
N ASN A 210 -5.62 8.46 -25.62
CA ASN A 210 -6.58 7.92 -24.63
C ASN A 210 -6.52 8.62 -23.26
N PHE A 211 -5.50 9.42 -23.00
CA PHE A 211 -5.32 10.12 -21.71
C PHE A 211 -5.83 11.56 -21.73
N THR A 212 -6.38 12.02 -22.86
CA THR A 212 -7.01 13.33 -22.98
C THR A 212 -8.36 13.23 -23.68
N THR A 213 -9.25 14.19 -23.44
CA THR A 213 -10.51 14.28 -24.16
C THR A 213 -10.77 15.74 -24.51
N TYR A 214 -11.05 16.02 -25.78
CA TYR A 214 -11.40 17.36 -26.23
C TYR A 214 -12.77 17.76 -25.69
N ASN A 215 -12.89 18.97 -25.14
CA ASN A 215 -14.15 19.50 -24.67
C ASN A 215 -14.59 20.66 -25.56
N GLU A 216 -15.64 20.45 -26.35
CA GLU A 216 -16.17 21.46 -27.27
C GLU A 216 -16.68 22.72 -26.57
N ARG A 217 -17.22 22.59 -25.35
CA ARG A 217 -17.72 23.75 -24.60
C ARG A 217 -16.60 24.68 -24.13
N PHE A 218 -15.44 24.13 -23.78
CA PHE A 218 -14.30 24.89 -23.28
C PHE A 218 -13.20 25.10 -24.32
N GLN A 219 -13.37 24.54 -25.53
CA GLN A 219 -12.39 24.57 -26.63
C GLN A 219 -10.98 24.17 -26.17
N LYS A 220 -10.88 23.15 -25.31
CA LYS A 220 -9.61 22.66 -24.77
C LYS A 220 -9.65 21.18 -24.42
N TYR A 221 -8.47 20.56 -24.37
CA TYR A 221 -8.29 19.19 -23.89
C TYR A 221 -8.41 19.12 -22.37
N LEU A 222 -9.04 18.05 -21.88
CA LEU A 222 -9.17 17.74 -20.46
C LEU A 222 -8.45 16.44 -20.12
N PRO A 223 -7.88 16.31 -18.91
CA PRO A 223 -7.31 15.06 -18.44
C PRO A 223 -8.36 13.95 -18.32
N SER A 224 -8.09 12.81 -18.95
CA SER A 224 -8.93 11.61 -18.88
C SER A 224 -8.07 10.35 -18.73
N VAL A 225 -8.70 9.22 -18.43
CA VAL A 225 -8.02 7.92 -18.41
C VAL A 225 -8.90 6.86 -19.08
N PRO A 226 -8.30 5.87 -19.77
CA PRO A 226 -8.99 4.69 -20.28
C PRO A 226 -9.85 3.99 -19.21
N ILE A 227 -10.93 3.33 -19.64
CA ILE A 227 -11.90 2.64 -18.76
C ILE A 227 -11.19 1.63 -17.83
N GLU A 228 -10.17 0.95 -18.35
CA GLU A 228 -9.39 -0.06 -17.65
C GLU A 228 -8.60 0.52 -16.46
N PHE A 229 -8.33 1.83 -16.48
CA PHE A 229 -7.59 2.53 -15.44
C PHE A 229 -8.46 3.42 -14.55
N GLN A 230 -9.76 3.57 -14.84
CA GLN A 230 -10.67 4.39 -14.02
C GLN A 230 -10.85 3.84 -12.61
N LYS A 231 -10.77 2.52 -12.43
CA LYS A 231 -10.99 1.88 -11.13
C LYS A 231 -9.93 2.31 -10.11
N GLY A 232 -10.34 3.11 -9.14
CA GLY A 232 -9.49 3.60 -8.07
C GLY A 232 -8.67 4.86 -8.43
N PHE A 233 -8.76 5.34 -9.67
CA PHE A 233 -8.13 6.57 -10.10
C PHE A 233 -8.84 7.79 -9.50
N GLN A 234 -8.07 8.70 -8.92
CA GLN A 234 -8.57 9.97 -8.41
C GLN A 234 -7.70 11.11 -8.94
N LYS A 235 -8.19 11.80 -9.97
CA LYS A 235 -7.51 12.92 -10.65
C LYS A 235 -6.92 13.97 -9.71
N LYS A 236 -7.56 14.23 -8.57
CA LYS A 236 -7.07 15.16 -7.55
C LYS A 236 -5.82 14.65 -6.82
N ARG A 237 -5.70 13.34 -6.57
CA ARG A 237 -4.71 12.75 -5.66
C ARG A 237 -3.41 12.33 -6.33
N ILE A 238 -3.27 12.56 -7.64
CA ILE A 238 -2.05 12.25 -8.39
C ILE A 238 -0.92 13.24 -8.13
N ASP A 239 -1.22 14.42 -7.59
CA ASP A 239 -0.28 15.51 -7.33
C ASP A 239 -0.48 16.03 -5.90
N HIS A 240 0.58 16.15 -5.12
CA HIS A 240 0.55 16.54 -3.70
C HIS A 240 0.04 17.97 -3.47
N ARG A 241 0.14 18.86 -4.46
CA ARG A 241 -0.26 20.27 -4.33
C ARG A 241 -1.76 20.46 -4.12
N HIS A 242 -2.58 19.41 -4.29
CA HIS A 242 -4.01 19.48 -4.01
C HIS A 242 -4.29 19.78 -2.53
N HIS A 243 -3.38 19.43 -1.62
CA HIS A 243 -3.48 19.78 -0.21
C HIS A 243 -3.36 21.29 0.01
N ALA A 244 -2.45 21.96 -0.70
CA ALA A 244 -2.31 23.41 -0.66
C ALA A 244 -3.53 24.11 -1.28
N MET A 245 -4.07 23.58 -2.39
CA MET A 245 -5.32 24.07 -2.98
C MET A 245 -6.50 23.93 -2.01
N ASP A 246 -6.66 22.79 -1.33
CA ASP A 246 -7.71 22.62 -0.32
C ASP A 246 -7.51 23.58 0.87
N ALA A 247 -6.28 23.77 1.32
CA ALA A 247 -5.96 24.69 2.40
C ALA A 247 -6.28 26.14 2.04
N LEU A 248 -6.00 26.57 0.80
CA LEU A 248 -6.41 27.87 0.28
C LEU A 248 -7.94 28.03 0.32
N VAL A 249 -8.68 27.00 -0.11
CA VAL A 249 -10.14 27.04 -0.07
C VAL A 249 -10.67 27.15 1.36
N ILE A 250 -10.09 26.40 2.29
CA ILE A 250 -10.44 26.44 3.71
C ILE A 250 -10.14 27.81 4.31
N ALA A 251 -9.00 28.42 3.96
CA ALA A 251 -8.62 29.74 4.44
C ALA A 251 -9.56 30.86 3.95
N CYS A 252 -10.08 30.75 2.73
CA CYS A 252 -11.05 31.71 2.18
C CYS A 252 -12.50 31.40 2.58
N ALA A 253 -12.79 30.20 3.11
CA ALA A 253 -14.12 29.85 3.57
C ALA A 253 -14.47 30.64 4.84
N THR A 254 -15.71 31.13 4.91
CA THR A 254 -16.18 31.95 6.03
C THR A 254 -17.25 31.19 6.81
N ARG A 255 -17.58 31.65 8.02
CA ARG A 255 -18.71 31.11 8.79
C ARG A 255 -20.01 31.14 7.98
N ASN A 256 -20.23 32.17 7.17
CA ASN A 256 -21.41 32.30 6.32
C ASN A 256 -21.44 31.23 5.22
N HIS A 257 -20.30 30.94 4.58
CA HIS A 257 -20.19 29.83 3.63
C HIS A 257 -20.57 28.50 4.28
N ILE A 258 -20.03 28.21 5.47
CA ILE A 258 -20.29 26.98 6.22
C ILE A 258 -21.77 26.88 6.61
N ASN A 259 -22.33 27.95 7.18
CA ASN A 259 -23.72 28.00 7.62
C ASN A 259 -24.69 27.82 6.45
N TYR A 260 -24.44 28.51 5.33
CA TYR A 260 -25.30 28.42 4.15
C TYR A 260 -25.31 26.98 3.59
N LEU A 261 -24.14 26.37 3.43
CA LEU A 261 -24.03 25.00 2.89
C LEU A 261 -24.58 23.94 3.85
N ASN A 262 -24.38 24.08 5.16
CA ASN A 262 -24.97 23.17 6.15
C ASN A 262 -26.49 23.27 6.14
N ASN A 263 -27.06 24.47 6.05
CA ASN A 263 -28.51 24.67 5.97
C ASN A 263 -29.08 24.10 4.67
N GLN A 264 -28.42 24.30 3.52
CA GLN A 264 -28.85 23.69 2.27
C GLN A 264 -28.94 22.16 2.35
N ASN A 265 -27.97 21.53 3.01
CA ASN A 265 -27.91 20.09 3.18
C ASN A 265 -28.90 19.57 4.25
N ALA A 266 -29.29 20.42 5.22
CA ALA A 266 -30.24 20.09 6.29
C ALA A 266 -31.73 20.20 5.88
N LEU A 267 -32.04 20.74 4.69
CA LEU A 267 -33.41 20.91 4.21
C LEU A 267 -34.00 19.61 3.62
N ASP A 268 -35.23 19.29 4.05
CA ASP A 268 -35.99 18.08 3.70
C ASP A 268 -35.90 17.68 2.21
N LYS A 269 -35.66 16.39 1.93
CA LYS A 269 -35.61 15.83 0.56
C LYS A 269 -36.96 15.95 -0.19
N LYS A 270 -38.08 16.14 0.52
CA LYS A 270 -39.40 16.35 -0.08
C LYS A 270 -39.66 17.79 -0.57
N LYS A 271 -38.84 18.79 -0.18
CA LYS A 271 -38.98 20.19 -0.65
C LYS A 271 -38.42 20.38 -2.05
N SER A 272 -39.13 21.14 -2.90
CA SER A 272 -38.67 21.48 -4.25
C SER A 272 -37.37 22.28 -4.22
N LYS A 273 -36.64 22.31 -5.34
CA LYS A 273 -35.39 23.07 -5.47
C LYS A 273 -35.62 24.57 -5.20
N GLU A 274 -36.79 25.12 -5.54
CA GLU A 274 -37.18 26.50 -5.21
C GLU A 274 -37.43 26.69 -3.70
N GLN A 275 -38.12 25.76 -3.04
CA GLN A 275 -38.41 25.87 -1.60
C GLN A 275 -37.15 25.82 -0.73
N LYS A 276 -36.12 25.10 -1.16
CA LYS A 276 -34.81 25.08 -0.49
C LYS A 276 -34.01 26.37 -0.69
N GLN A 277 -34.27 27.03 -1.81
CA GLN A 277 -33.59 28.25 -2.22
C GLN A 277 -34.06 29.48 -1.44
N VAL A 278 -35.30 29.50 -0.95
CA VAL A 278 -35.90 30.63 -0.20
C VAL A 278 -35.51 30.64 1.30
N ALA A 279 -35.01 29.53 1.86
CA ALA A 279 -34.79 29.42 3.31
C ALA A 279 -33.64 30.30 3.86
N ARG A 280 -32.70 30.75 3.02
CA ARG A 280 -31.55 31.60 3.38
C ARG A 280 -31.19 32.58 2.23
N GLU A 281 -32.19 33.31 1.73
CA GLU A 281 -31.96 34.30 0.67
C GLU A 281 -30.98 35.40 1.12
N ASP A 282 -30.97 35.70 2.42
CA ASP A 282 -30.04 36.60 3.11
C ASP A 282 -28.57 36.27 2.79
N LEU A 283 -28.15 35.03 3.07
CA LEU A 283 -26.77 34.60 2.84
C LEU A 283 -26.50 34.39 1.35
N ARG A 284 -27.49 33.91 0.60
CA ARG A 284 -27.32 33.66 -0.84
C ARG A 284 -27.04 34.93 -1.62
N ALA A 285 -27.77 36.02 -1.35
CA ALA A 285 -27.56 37.30 -2.03
C ALA A 285 -26.15 37.89 -1.76
N VAL A 286 -25.63 37.66 -0.56
CA VAL A 286 -24.28 38.10 -0.18
C VAL A 286 -23.22 37.22 -0.85
N LEU A 287 -23.38 35.89 -0.78
CA LEU A 287 -22.32 34.93 -1.11
C LEU A 287 -22.29 34.46 -2.59
N CYS A 288 -23.40 34.58 -3.33
CA CYS A 288 -23.53 33.99 -4.66
C CYS A 288 -23.91 35.01 -5.74
N ASP A 289 -23.46 34.76 -6.97
CA ASP A 289 -23.92 35.41 -8.20
C ASP A 289 -24.75 34.46 -9.06
N LYS A 290 -25.58 35.03 -9.92
CA LYS A 290 -26.32 34.28 -10.94
C LYS A 290 -25.44 34.09 -12.17
N LYS A 291 -25.12 32.83 -12.50
CA LYS A 291 -24.49 32.48 -13.78
C LYS A 291 -25.52 31.93 -14.75
N TYR A 292 -25.77 32.66 -15.82
CA TYR A 292 -26.72 32.30 -16.87
C TYR A 292 -26.10 31.26 -17.82
N ASN A 293 -26.90 30.28 -18.24
CA ASN A 293 -26.46 29.33 -19.27
C ASN A 293 -26.66 29.98 -20.66
N ASN A 294 -25.61 29.92 -21.50
CA ASN A 294 -25.49 30.41 -22.88
C ASN A 294 -26.81 30.95 -23.49
N GLY A 295 -27.03 32.26 -23.39
CA GLY A 295 -28.07 32.97 -24.15
C GLY A 295 -29.50 32.92 -23.62
N SER A 296 -29.75 32.44 -22.40
CA SER A 296 -31.09 32.45 -21.79
C SER A 296 -31.16 33.31 -20.53
N ASP A 297 -32.04 34.32 -20.53
CA ASP A 297 -32.28 35.19 -19.35
C ASP A 297 -33.08 34.50 -18.24
N GLN A 298 -33.62 33.30 -18.52
CA GLN A 298 -34.50 32.57 -17.62
C GLN A 298 -33.80 31.40 -16.91
N ASN A 299 -32.69 30.88 -17.43
CA ASN A 299 -32.02 29.69 -16.90
C ASN A 299 -30.64 30.01 -16.32
N TYR A 300 -30.60 30.28 -15.01
CA TYR A 300 -29.37 30.58 -14.26
C TYR A 300 -29.10 29.59 -13.13
N LYS A 301 -27.81 29.46 -12.78
CA LYS A 301 -27.34 28.73 -11.61
C LYS A 301 -26.68 29.70 -10.64
N TRP A 302 -27.00 29.59 -9.35
CA TRP A 302 -26.28 30.28 -8.29
C TRP A 302 -24.88 29.68 -8.11
N ILE A 303 -23.87 30.54 -8.08
CA ILE A 303 -22.45 30.18 -7.94
C ILE A 303 -21.83 31.11 -6.90
N PHE A 304 -21.01 30.58 -5.99
CA PHE A 304 -20.32 31.41 -5.01
C PHE A 304 -19.40 32.44 -5.68
N LYS A 305 -19.43 33.67 -5.17
CA LYS A 305 -18.49 34.74 -5.50
C LYS A 305 -17.08 34.29 -5.17
N GLN A 306 -16.15 34.56 -6.06
CA GLN A 306 -14.73 34.32 -5.78
C GLN A 306 -14.27 35.22 -4.63
N PRO A 307 -13.29 34.80 -3.82
CA PRO A 307 -12.74 35.63 -2.75
C PRO A 307 -12.20 36.99 -3.23
N TRP A 308 -11.64 37.03 -4.44
CA TRP A 308 -11.22 38.25 -5.17
C TRP A 308 -11.19 37.96 -6.69
N GLU A 309 -11.06 38.99 -7.53
CA GLU A 309 -11.21 38.88 -9.00
C GLU A 309 -10.21 37.94 -9.69
N THR A 310 -8.93 37.99 -9.29
CA THR A 310 -7.85 37.19 -9.88
C THR A 310 -7.61 35.86 -9.15
N PHE A 311 -8.52 35.44 -8.26
CA PHE A 311 -8.33 34.32 -7.34
C PHE A 311 -7.81 33.03 -8.01
N VAL A 312 -8.42 32.64 -9.12
CA VAL A 312 -8.04 31.41 -9.85
C VAL A 312 -6.65 31.52 -10.48
N VAL A 313 -6.31 32.70 -11.02
CA VAL A 313 -5.02 32.97 -11.67
C VAL A 313 -3.90 32.99 -10.63
N ASP A 314 -4.13 33.67 -9.51
CA ASP A 314 -3.19 33.75 -8.39
C ASP A 314 -2.95 32.38 -7.77
N ALA A 315 -4.03 31.61 -7.55
CA ALA A 315 -3.96 30.25 -7.07
C ALA A 315 -3.10 29.36 -8.00
N LYS A 316 -3.34 29.42 -9.31
CA LYS A 316 -2.55 28.67 -10.30
C LYS A 316 -1.06 29.03 -10.22
N ASN A 317 -0.75 30.33 -10.31
CA ASN A 317 0.62 30.82 -10.31
C ASN A 317 1.37 30.41 -9.03
N LYS A 318 0.72 30.50 -7.86
CA LYS A 318 1.34 30.09 -6.60
C LYS A 318 1.48 28.58 -6.47
N LEU A 319 0.49 27.79 -6.89
CA LEU A 319 0.57 26.32 -6.89
C LEU A 319 1.68 25.80 -7.82
N GLU A 320 1.92 26.46 -8.96
CA GLU A 320 3.02 26.11 -9.87
C GLU A 320 4.41 26.28 -9.24
N THR A 321 4.53 27.20 -8.28
CA THR A 321 5.78 27.46 -7.54
C THR A 321 5.83 26.81 -6.15
N THR A 322 4.78 26.11 -5.74
CA THR A 322 4.70 25.51 -4.40
C THR A 322 5.57 24.25 -4.31
N ILE A 323 6.52 24.26 -3.38
CA ILE A 323 7.38 23.13 -3.07
C ILE A 323 6.73 22.26 -2.00
N VAL A 324 6.72 20.95 -2.24
CA VAL A 324 6.15 19.97 -1.31
C VAL A 324 7.25 19.49 -0.37
N SER A 325 7.12 19.77 0.92
CA SER A 325 8.01 19.24 1.95
C SER A 325 7.57 17.83 2.38
N PHE A 326 8.54 16.97 2.71
CA PHE A 326 8.28 15.59 3.08
C PHE A 326 8.90 15.26 4.43
N LYS A 327 8.11 14.65 5.32
CA LYS A 327 8.62 14.17 6.60
C LYS A 327 9.51 12.94 6.36
N GLN A 328 10.75 13.03 6.84
CA GLN A 328 11.72 11.95 6.80
C GLN A 328 11.65 11.10 8.07
N ASN A 329 11.74 9.77 7.89
CA ASN A 329 11.77 8.80 8.99
C ASN A 329 13.09 8.02 8.98
N ILE A 330 14.21 8.75 9.09
CA ILE A 330 15.59 8.26 8.97
C ILE A 330 16.17 7.68 10.26
N ARG A 331 15.44 7.76 11.38
CA ARG A 331 15.92 7.27 12.68
C ARG A 331 16.17 5.76 12.64
N VAL A 332 17.42 5.35 12.86
CA VAL A 332 17.88 3.95 12.83
C VAL A 332 18.01 3.36 14.23
N ILE A 333 18.73 4.03 15.14
CA ILE A 333 18.80 3.64 16.55
C ILE A 333 18.18 4.71 17.46
N ASN A 334 17.82 4.32 18.68
CA ASN A 334 17.41 5.23 19.74
C ASN A 334 17.96 4.74 21.07
N LYS A 335 18.39 5.67 21.91
CA LYS A 335 18.77 5.34 23.29
C LYS A 335 17.52 4.80 24.00
N THR A 336 17.63 3.63 24.61
CA THR A 336 16.53 3.08 25.39
C THR A 336 16.48 3.76 26.75
N THR A 337 15.27 3.81 27.33
CA THR A 337 15.03 4.26 28.70
C THR A 337 14.47 3.09 29.50
N ASN A 338 15.24 2.00 29.55
CA ASN A 338 14.86 0.83 30.33
C ASN A 338 14.90 1.17 31.82
N LYS A 339 13.87 0.77 32.54
CA LYS A 339 13.79 0.87 34.00
C LYS A 339 13.69 -0.54 34.58
N TYR A 340 14.48 -0.81 35.59
CA TYR A 340 14.47 -2.09 36.30
C TYR A 340 14.35 -1.86 37.80
N GLN A 341 13.90 -2.87 38.53
CA GLN A 341 13.80 -2.78 39.99
C GLN A 341 15.13 -3.20 40.62
N LYS A 342 15.68 -2.36 41.49
CA LYS A 342 16.85 -2.67 42.31
C LYS A 342 16.60 -2.20 43.74
N TYR A 343 17.18 -2.88 44.72
CA TYR A 343 17.27 -2.34 46.07
C TYR A 343 18.26 -1.17 46.08
N VAL A 344 17.79 -0.02 46.55
CA VAL A 344 18.57 1.19 46.73
C VAL A 344 18.50 1.56 48.20
N GLU A 345 19.64 1.86 48.79
CA GLU A 345 19.71 2.31 50.18
C GLU A 345 19.31 3.79 50.26
N LYS A 346 18.29 4.08 51.07
CA LYS A 346 17.89 5.44 51.45
C LYS A 346 17.66 5.46 52.95
N ASP A 347 18.26 6.43 53.62
CA ASP A 347 18.11 6.62 55.07
C ASP A 347 18.42 5.35 55.88
N GLY A 348 19.46 4.60 55.49
CA GLY A 348 19.89 3.35 56.15
C GLY A 348 18.93 2.16 55.96
N LYS A 349 17.94 2.26 55.05
CA LYS A 349 17.01 1.18 54.71
C LYS A 349 17.08 0.84 53.23
N TRP A 350 17.11 -0.46 52.93
CA TRP A 350 17.07 -0.97 51.55
C TRP A 350 15.64 -0.98 51.03
N LEU A 351 15.35 -0.10 50.06
CA LEU A 351 14.04 0.01 49.44
C LEU A 351 14.10 -0.43 47.97
N LYS A 352 13.08 -1.15 47.51
CA LYS A 352 12.99 -1.62 46.13
C LYS A 352 12.43 -0.50 45.24
N GLU A 353 13.28 0.11 44.42
CA GLU A 353 12.89 1.21 43.53
C GLU A 353 13.06 0.85 42.05
N LYS A 354 12.25 1.48 41.19
CA LYS A 354 12.44 1.43 39.72
C LYS A 354 13.47 2.47 39.31
N VAL A 355 14.69 2.02 39.07
CA VAL A 355 15.81 2.85 38.62
C VAL A 355 16.02 2.74 37.11
N VAL A 356 16.58 3.79 36.51
CA VAL A 356 16.97 3.77 35.08
C VAL A 356 18.20 2.89 34.91
N GLN A 357 18.20 2.05 33.88
CA GLN A 357 19.37 1.27 33.50
C GLN A 357 20.49 2.18 33.01
N THR A 358 21.58 2.26 33.77
CA THR A 358 22.79 3.04 33.44
C THR A 358 23.95 2.17 32.94
N GLN A 359 23.90 0.86 33.17
CA GLN A 359 24.94 -0.08 32.75
C GLN A 359 24.61 -0.73 31.40
N GLY A 360 25.62 -0.76 30.51
CA GLY A 360 25.57 -1.31 29.16
C GLY A 360 25.15 -0.29 28.10
N GLU A 361 25.59 -0.50 26.85
CA GLU A 361 25.07 0.25 25.71
C GLU A 361 23.65 -0.19 25.39
N SER A 362 22.68 0.67 25.68
CA SER A 362 21.27 0.33 25.49
C SER A 362 20.70 1.08 24.28
N TRP A 363 20.92 0.51 23.10
CA TRP A 363 20.41 1.00 21.82
C TRP A 363 19.27 0.12 21.31
N ALA A 364 18.10 0.72 21.04
CA ALA A 364 17.01 0.05 20.32
C ALA A 364 17.10 0.34 18.82
N ILE A 365 17.22 -0.72 18.03
CA ILE A 365 17.18 -0.66 16.56
C ILE A 365 15.71 -0.47 16.13
N ARG A 366 15.45 0.51 15.26
CA ARG A 366 14.10 0.95 14.84
C ARG A 366 13.71 0.51 13.43
N LYS A 367 14.56 -0.29 12.79
CA LYS A 367 14.37 -0.81 11.44
C LYS A 367 14.56 -2.33 11.46
N PRO A 368 13.78 -3.09 10.67
CA PRO A 368 14.03 -4.52 10.52
C PRO A 368 15.43 -4.72 9.92
N MET A 369 16.24 -5.62 10.46
CA MET A 369 17.59 -5.86 9.91
C MET A 369 17.56 -6.83 8.73
N HIS A 370 16.73 -7.86 8.83
CA HIS A 370 16.67 -8.94 7.86
C HIS A 370 15.22 -9.43 7.67
N LYS A 371 14.98 -10.18 6.60
CA LYS A 371 13.70 -10.88 6.38
C LYS A 371 13.52 -11.97 7.44
N ASP A 372 12.26 -12.35 7.69
CA ASP A 372 11.93 -13.43 8.63
C ASP A 372 12.38 -14.81 8.14
N THR A 373 12.57 -14.96 6.82
CA THR A 373 13.04 -16.20 6.22
C THR A 373 14.51 -16.42 6.51
N VAL A 374 14.81 -17.54 7.16
CA VAL A 374 16.16 -17.99 7.46
C VAL A 374 16.52 -19.13 6.51
N ALA A 375 17.70 -19.04 5.90
CA ALA A 375 18.29 -20.09 5.09
C ALA A 375 19.42 -20.80 5.86
N GLY A 376 19.62 -22.08 5.59
CA GLY A 376 20.76 -22.86 6.08
C GLY A 376 21.72 -23.18 4.94
N HIS A 377 23.01 -23.34 5.23
CA HIS A 377 23.98 -23.83 4.26
C HIS A 377 23.57 -25.21 3.72
N VAL A 378 23.79 -25.43 2.42
CA VAL A 378 23.61 -26.73 1.80
C VAL A 378 24.78 -27.01 0.87
N ASN A 379 25.35 -28.22 0.99
CA ASN A 379 26.32 -28.73 0.05
C ASN A 379 25.67 -29.86 -0.77
N LEU A 380 25.36 -29.58 -2.03
CA LEU A 380 24.70 -30.51 -2.94
C LEU A 380 25.74 -31.37 -3.65
N ARG A 381 25.37 -32.61 -3.95
CA ARG A 381 26.26 -33.59 -4.57
C ARG A 381 25.75 -33.94 -5.95
N ASP A 382 26.47 -33.50 -6.97
CA ASP A 382 26.19 -33.76 -8.38
C ASP A 382 27.13 -34.82 -8.94
N LYS A 383 26.73 -35.44 -10.06
CA LYS A 383 27.55 -36.39 -10.80
C LYS A 383 28.05 -35.75 -12.08
N LYS A 384 29.32 -35.91 -12.39
CA LYS A 384 29.90 -35.46 -13.65
C LYS A 384 30.81 -36.53 -14.22
N THR A 385 30.63 -36.80 -15.51
CA THR A 385 31.51 -37.67 -16.28
C THR A 385 32.83 -36.96 -16.55
N VAL A 386 33.95 -37.61 -16.23
CA VAL A 386 35.30 -37.10 -16.48
C VAL A 386 36.12 -38.15 -17.22
N ASN A 387 37.31 -37.78 -17.70
CA ASN A 387 38.26 -38.78 -18.18
C ASN A 387 38.90 -39.55 -17.01
N LEU A 388 39.35 -40.78 -17.25
CA LEU A 388 39.96 -41.63 -16.23
C LEU A 388 41.17 -40.98 -15.54
N SER A 389 41.97 -40.19 -16.27
CA SER A 389 43.13 -39.50 -15.71
C SER A 389 42.75 -38.53 -14.57
N ALA A 390 41.73 -37.70 -14.78
CA ALA A 390 41.19 -36.81 -13.75
C ALA A 390 40.46 -37.58 -12.63
N ALA A 391 39.88 -38.73 -12.96
CA ALA A 391 39.24 -39.60 -11.98
C ALA A 391 40.23 -40.27 -11.02
N ILE A 392 41.45 -40.58 -11.48
CA ILE A 392 42.52 -41.10 -10.63
C ILE A 392 42.96 -40.04 -9.60
N ASP A 393 43.08 -38.76 -10.01
CA ASP A 393 43.44 -37.68 -9.09
C ASP A 393 42.42 -37.49 -7.96
N ARG A 394 41.13 -37.71 -8.27
CA ARG A 394 40.00 -37.54 -7.33
C ARG A 394 39.29 -38.87 -7.03
N TRP A 395 40.05 -39.96 -6.94
CA TRP A 395 39.51 -41.33 -6.84
C TRP A 395 38.56 -41.54 -5.65
N GLU A 396 38.73 -40.78 -4.56
CA GLU A 396 37.85 -40.82 -3.39
C GLU A 396 36.39 -40.47 -3.71
N PHE A 397 36.15 -39.73 -4.80
CA PHE A 397 34.83 -39.25 -5.21
C PHE A 397 34.21 -40.08 -6.34
N LEU A 398 34.82 -41.20 -6.74
CA LEU A 398 34.26 -42.10 -7.75
C LEU A 398 32.91 -42.68 -7.33
N VAL A 399 31.95 -42.62 -8.26
CA VAL A 399 30.60 -43.18 -8.07
C VAL A 399 30.63 -44.71 -8.09
N ASP A 400 31.42 -45.31 -8.99
CA ASP A 400 31.57 -46.77 -9.07
C ASP A 400 32.50 -47.27 -7.95
N LYS A 401 31.92 -47.99 -6.99
CA LYS A 401 32.65 -48.54 -5.83
C LYS A 401 33.72 -49.56 -6.22
N ASN A 402 33.51 -50.32 -7.30
CA ASN A 402 34.46 -51.35 -7.73
C ASN A 402 35.69 -50.71 -8.36
N LEU A 403 35.48 -49.71 -9.22
CA LEU A 403 36.58 -48.92 -9.80
C LEU A 403 37.34 -48.15 -8.71
N LYS A 404 36.62 -47.53 -7.76
CA LYS A 404 37.21 -46.82 -6.61
C LYS A 404 38.11 -47.73 -5.78
N THR A 405 37.64 -48.94 -5.47
CA THR A 405 38.40 -49.92 -4.67
C THR A 405 39.65 -50.38 -5.41
N LYS A 406 39.56 -50.61 -6.73
CA LYS A 406 40.72 -51.02 -7.52
C LYS A 406 41.77 -49.91 -7.65
N ILE A 407 41.35 -48.67 -7.87
CA ILE A 407 42.28 -47.53 -7.91
C ILE A 407 42.97 -47.34 -6.54
N LYS A 408 42.22 -47.46 -5.44
CA LYS A 408 42.80 -47.42 -4.08
C LYS A 408 43.85 -48.52 -3.89
N GLN A 409 43.57 -49.74 -4.34
CA GLN A 409 44.52 -50.84 -4.27
C GLN A 409 45.81 -50.52 -5.04
N LEU A 410 45.72 -50.06 -6.29
CA LEU A 410 46.88 -49.74 -7.11
C LEU A 410 47.72 -48.59 -6.51
N ILE A 411 47.07 -47.59 -5.90
CA ILE A 411 47.76 -46.51 -5.18
C ILE A 411 48.53 -47.07 -3.98
N ASN A 412 47.91 -47.96 -3.20
CA ASN A 412 48.56 -48.60 -2.05
C ASN A 412 49.73 -49.52 -2.46
N GLU A 413 49.70 -50.08 -3.67
CA GLU A 413 50.78 -50.88 -4.27
C GLU A 413 51.93 -50.00 -4.84
N GLY A 414 51.86 -48.67 -4.68
CA GLY A 414 52.91 -47.73 -5.10
C GLY A 414 52.86 -47.33 -6.58
N PHE A 415 51.73 -47.56 -7.27
CA PHE A 415 51.59 -47.13 -8.66
C PHE A 415 51.36 -45.62 -8.74
N ASP A 416 52.13 -44.95 -9.59
CA ASP A 416 51.88 -43.55 -9.94
C ASP A 416 50.71 -43.41 -10.93
N LYS A 417 50.20 -42.18 -11.10
CA LYS A 417 49.09 -41.86 -12.01
C LYS A 417 49.27 -42.41 -13.42
N LYS A 418 50.49 -42.36 -13.98
CA LYS A 418 50.77 -42.83 -15.35
C LYS A 418 50.71 -44.36 -15.41
N LYS A 419 51.21 -45.05 -14.39
CA LYS A 419 51.14 -46.52 -14.28
C LYS A 419 49.70 -46.99 -14.10
N ILE A 420 48.88 -46.29 -13.30
CA ILE A 420 47.46 -46.60 -13.14
C ILE A 420 46.70 -46.39 -14.46
N ALA A 421 46.93 -45.26 -15.14
CA ALA A 421 46.31 -45.01 -16.44
C ALA A 421 46.70 -46.06 -17.49
N LYS A 422 47.98 -46.46 -17.53
CA LYS A 422 48.47 -47.56 -18.38
C LYS A 422 47.84 -48.91 -18.03
N PHE A 423 47.66 -49.21 -16.74
CA PHE A 423 47.00 -50.45 -16.31
C PHE A 423 45.61 -50.60 -16.92
N PHE A 424 44.79 -49.54 -16.88
CA PHE A 424 43.46 -49.58 -17.49
C PHE A 424 43.51 -49.50 -19.01
N ALA A 425 44.43 -48.74 -19.61
CA ALA A 425 44.60 -48.69 -21.07
C ALA A 425 44.97 -50.06 -21.66
N ASN A 426 45.86 -50.81 -21.00
CA ASN A 426 46.26 -52.17 -21.39
C ASN A 426 45.11 -53.18 -21.29
N ASN A 427 44.11 -52.90 -20.45
CA ASN A 427 42.90 -53.70 -20.32
C ASN A 427 41.73 -53.12 -21.15
N GLU A 428 42.02 -52.36 -22.21
CA GLU A 428 41.02 -51.71 -23.08
C GLU A 428 39.98 -50.85 -22.32
N TYR A 429 40.37 -50.27 -21.19
CA TYR A 429 39.48 -49.54 -20.28
C TYR A 429 38.28 -50.36 -19.79
N LYS A 430 38.36 -51.69 -19.78
CA LYS A 430 37.33 -52.56 -19.23
C LYS A 430 37.70 -52.99 -17.81
N TRP A 431 36.75 -52.84 -16.90
CA TRP A 431 36.86 -53.38 -15.54
C TRP A 431 35.51 -54.00 -15.13
N MET A 432 35.52 -55.30 -14.78
CA MET A 432 34.31 -56.06 -14.42
C MET A 432 33.16 -55.89 -15.45
N ASN A 433 33.46 -56.03 -16.74
CA ASN A 433 32.52 -55.87 -17.86
C ASN A 433 31.89 -54.47 -18.01
N LYS A 434 32.48 -53.43 -17.39
CA LYS A 434 32.08 -52.03 -17.60
C LYS A 434 33.22 -51.23 -18.21
N ASP A 435 32.85 -50.30 -19.10
CA ASP A 435 33.77 -49.28 -19.62
C ASP A 435 34.06 -48.24 -18.52
N VAL A 436 35.35 -48.04 -18.23
CA VAL A 436 35.86 -47.09 -17.23
C VAL A 436 36.69 -45.96 -17.86
N SER A 437 36.61 -45.76 -19.18
CA SER A 437 37.27 -44.65 -19.88
C SER A 437 36.74 -43.27 -19.43
N LYS A 438 35.44 -43.22 -19.13
CA LYS A 438 34.70 -42.02 -18.73
C LYS A 438 33.91 -42.23 -17.44
N PRO A 439 34.58 -42.38 -16.28
CA PRO A 439 33.89 -42.64 -15.04
C PRO A 439 33.13 -41.40 -14.53
N GLU A 440 32.08 -41.64 -13.75
CA GLU A 440 31.37 -40.58 -13.02
C GLU A 440 32.08 -40.28 -11.68
N LEU A 441 32.28 -38.99 -11.40
CA LEU A 441 32.72 -38.47 -10.11
C LEU A 441 31.59 -37.68 -9.44
N TYR A 442 31.57 -37.73 -8.10
CA TYR A 442 30.82 -36.80 -7.29
C TYR A 442 31.53 -35.44 -7.22
N TYR A 443 30.78 -34.38 -7.47
CA TYR A 443 31.18 -32.99 -7.24
C TYR A 443 30.27 -32.36 -6.20
N PHE A 444 30.84 -31.49 -5.38
CA PHE A 444 30.13 -30.79 -4.33
C PHE A 444 29.91 -29.33 -4.72
N SER A 445 28.73 -28.79 -4.44
CA SER A 445 28.38 -27.43 -4.83
C SER A 445 29.33 -26.39 -4.22
N ASP A 446 29.80 -26.64 -3.00
CA ASP A 446 30.73 -25.75 -2.29
C ASP A 446 32.06 -25.53 -3.03
N GLU A 447 32.45 -26.45 -3.92
CA GLU A 447 33.65 -26.31 -4.76
C GLU A 447 33.48 -25.23 -5.84
N LYS A 448 32.23 -24.86 -6.16
CA LYS A 448 31.88 -23.86 -7.18
C LYS A 448 31.32 -22.59 -6.55
N GLU A 449 30.31 -22.74 -5.71
CA GLU A 449 29.60 -21.61 -5.08
C GLU A 449 28.90 -22.08 -3.80
N ILE A 450 28.96 -21.27 -2.75
CA ILE A 450 28.26 -21.56 -1.50
C ILE A 450 26.75 -21.41 -1.70
N LEU A 451 26.01 -22.50 -1.48
CA LEU A 451 24.56 -22.53 -1.60
C LEU A 451 23.88 -22.47 -0.23
N VAL A 452 22.68 -21.89 -0.21
CA VAL A 452 21.81 -21.82 0.95
C VAL A 452 20.42 -22.29 0.58
N ALA A 453 19.73 -22.91 1.53
CA ALA A 453 18.41 -23.48 1.32
C ALA A 453 17.39 -23.01 2.34
N SER A 454 16.15 -22.82 1.87
CA SER A 454 15.00 -22.48 2.70
C SER A 454 13.79 -23.34 2.30
N ARG A 455 12.80 -23.45 3.20
CA ARG A 455 11.56 -24.18 2.92
C ARG A 455 10.50 -23.23 2.39
N ILE A 456 9.92 -23.58 1.25
CA ILE A 456 8.83 -22.83 0.61
C ILE A 456 7.63 -23.75 0.39
N ASN A 457 6.42 -23.18 0.47
CA ASN A 457 5.20 -23.90 0.12
C ASN A 457 5.16 -24.15 -1.39
N LEU A 458 4.63 -25.30 -1.80
CA LEU A 458 4.28 -25.53 -3.20
C LEU A 458 3.20 -24.54 -3.64
N ASN A 459 3.30 -24.06 -4.87
CA ASN A 459 2.37 -23.14 -5.51
C ASN A 459 2.58 -23.14 -7.03
N SER A 460 1.82 -22.33 -7.75
CA SER A 460 1.88 -22.20 -9.21
C SER A 460 3.20 -21.66 -9.78
N SER A 461 4.18 -21.25 -8.96
CA SER A 461 5.50 -20.84 -9.46
C SER A 461 6.44 -22.01 -9.76
N PHE A 462 6.07 -23.24 -9.39
CA PHE A 462 6.87 -24.45 -9.62
C PHE A 462 6.73 -24.97 -11.05
N ASN A 463 7.47 -24.38 -11.98
CA ASN A 463 7.71 -24.96 -13.31
C ASN A 463 8.91 -25.91 -13.28
N ASN A 464 9.24 -26.53 -14.43
CA ASN A 464 10.38 -27.47 -14.54
C ASN A 464 11.70 -26.88 -13.99
N THR A 465 12.05 -25.65 -14.37
CA THR A 465 13.28 -24.99 -13.91
C THR A 465 13.26 -24.71 -12.41
N LYS A 466 12.10 -24.35 -11.85
CA LYS A 466 11.99 -24.12 -10.41
C LYS A 466 12.04 -25.42 -9.62
N ILE A 467 11.52 -26.52 -10.15
CA ILE A 467 11.59 -27.84 -9.52
C ILE A 467 13.05 -28.31 -9.41
N GLU A 468 13.90 -28.08 -10.41
CA GLU A 468 15.34 -28.38 -10.35
C GLU A 468 16.07 -27.68 -9.18
N SER A 469 15.55 -26.55 -8.71
CA SER A 469 16.08 -25.84 -7.53
C SER A 469 15.71 -26.48 -6.18
N ILE A 470 15.04 -27.63 -6.17
CA ILE A 470 14.73 -28.40 -4.95
C ILE A 470 15.94 -29.25 -4.58
N THR A 471 16.32 -29.30 -3.31
CA THR A 471 17.52 -30.05 -2.90
C THR A 471 17.34 -31.58 -2.93
N ASP A 472 16.10 -32.05 -2.90
CA ASP A 472 15.76 -33.49 -2.87
C ASP A 472 15.37 -33.98 -4.26
N THR A 473 16.22 -34.80 -4.86
CA THR A 473 16.02 -35.34 -6.22
C THR A 473 14.85 -36.33 -6.31
N GLY A 474 14.45 -36.98 -5.22
CA GLY A 474 13.28 -37.85 -5.19
C GLY A 474 12.00 -37.03 -5.30
N ILE A 475 11.92 -35.94 -4.53
CA ILE A 475 10.81 -34.98 -4.63
C ILE A 475 10.77 -34.32 -6.01
N GLN A 476 11.92 -33.94 -6.58
CA GLN A 476 11.96 -33.40 -7.95
C GLN A 476 11.24 -34.31 -8.96
N LYS A 477 11.55 -35.61 -8.93
CA LYS A 477 10.92 -36.61 -9.83
C LYS A 477 9.40 -36.68 -9.65
N ILE A 478 8.93 -36.69 -8.40
CA ILE A 478 7.49 -36.70 -8.08
C ILE A 478 6.80 -35.47 -8.68
N LEU A 479 7.38 -34.28 -8.46
CA LEU A 479 6.79 -33.03 -8.92
C LEU A 479 6.81 -32.89 -10.45
N ILE A 480 7.90 -33.32 -11.11
CA ILE A 480 7.98 -33.30 -12.59
C ILE A 480 6.91 -34.20 -13.19
N ARG A 481 6.77 -35.44 -12.70
CA ARG A 481 5.73 -36.37 -13.19
C ARG A 481 4.33 -35.83 -12.96
N HIS A 482 4.07 -35.24 -11.79
CA HIS A 482 2.77 -34.61 -11.52
C HIS A 482 2.52 -33.43 -12.46
N LEU A 483 3.54 -32.61 -12.73
CA LEU A 483 3.44 -31.49 -13.66
C LEU A 483 3.16 -31.96 -15.11
N GLU A 484 3.82 -33.03 -15.55
CA GLU A 484 3.60 -33.66 -16.86
C GLU A 484 2.16 -34.20 -17.00
N LEU A 485 1.62 -34.87 -15.98
CA LEU A 485 0.23 -35.33 -15.96
C LEU A 485 -0.79 -34.19 -16.09
N ASN A 486 -0.40 -32.99 -15.66
CA ASN A 486 -1.21 -31.77 -15.72
C ASN A 486 -0.84 -30.88 -16.91
N GLN A 487 -0.45 -31.49 -18.03
CA GLN A 487 -0.14 -30.82 -19.30
C GLN A 487 0.97 -29.76 -19.18
N ASN A 488 1.92 -29.96 -18.26
CA ASN A 488 2.96 -29.00 -17.93
C ASN A 488 2.44 -27.60 -17.53
N ASN A 489 1.22 -27.52 -16.97
CA ASN A 489 0.64 -26.28 -16.46
C ASN A 489 0.79 -26.17 -14.94
N PRO A 490 1.72 -25.33 -14.42
CA PRO A 490 1.93 -25.19 -12.98
C PRO A 490 0.74 -24.60 -12.22
N GLU A 491 -0.09 -23.78 -12.86
CA GLU A 491 -1.27 -23.17 -12.23
C GLU A 491 -2.30 -24.24 -11.87
N LEU A 492 -2.40 -25.28 -12.68
CA LEU A 492 -3.29 -26.41 -12.46
C LEU A 492 -2.63 -27.48 -11.57
N ALA A 493 -1.39 -27.87 -11.89
CA ALA A 493 -0.67 -28.91 -11.15
C ALA A 493 -0.47 -28.58 -9.66
N PHE A 494 -0.19 -27.32 -9.35
CA PHE A 494 0.12 -26.85 -8.00
C PHE A 494 -0.92 -25.85 -7.45
N SER A 495 -2.18 -25.97 -7.90
CA SER A 495 -3.33 -25.42 -7.20
C SER A 495 -3.56 -26.16 -5.86
N PRO A 496 -4.38 -25.64 -4.94
CA PRO A 496 -4.74 -26.37 -3.72
C PRO A 496 -5.27 -27.78 -4.01
N GLU A 497 -6.13 -27.92 -5.03
CA GLU A 497 -6.70 -29.19 -5.48
C GLU A 497 -5.65 -30.09 -6.13
N GLY A 498 -4.80 -29.52 -7.01
CA GLY A 498 -3.73 -30.26 -7.66
C GLY A 498 -2.70 -30.82 -6.67
N ILE A 499 -2.38 -30.07 -5.61
CA ILE A 499 -1.50 -30.53 -4.51
C ILE A 499 -2.17 -31.65 -3.72
N GLU A 500 -3.48 -31.56 -3.48
CA GLU A 500 -4.22 -32.62 -2.77
C GLU A 500 -4.23 -33.92 -3.59
N GLU A 501 -4.48 -33.82 -4.90
CA GLU A 501 -4.46 -34.96 -5.83
C GLU A 501 -3.08 -35.60 -5.90
N MET A 502 -2.02 -34.80 -6.04
CA MET A 502 -0.64 -35.29 -6.02
C MET A 502 -0.37 -36.11 -4.75
N ASN A 503 -0.79 -35.59 -3.59
CA ASN A 503 -0.55 -36.21 -2.30
C ASN A 503 -1.31 -37.54 -2.11
N LYS A 504 -2.47 -37.71 -2.76
CA LYS A 504 -3.18 -38.99 -2.82
C LYS A 504 -2.46 -40.03 -3.67
N ASN A 505 -1.71 -39.59 -4.69
CA ASN A 505 -1.09 -40.45 -5.70
C ASN A 505 0.44 -40.61 -5.58
N LEU A 506 1.05 -40.21 -4.45
CA LEU A 506 2.52 -40.20 -4.27
C LEU A 506 3.19 -41.55 -4.54
N LYS A 507 2.56 -42.67 -4.18
CA LYS A 507 3.13 -44.00 -4.40
C LYS A 507 3.35 -44.26 -5.89
N THR A 508 2.39 -43.90 -6.73
CA THR A 508 2.47 -44.03 -8.19
C THR A 508 3.52 -43.08 -8.76
N LEU A 509 3.53 -41.84 -8.29
CA LEU A 509 4.48 -40.81 -8.74
C LEU A 509 5.94 -41.12 -8.33
N ASN A 510 6.15 -41.94 -7.30
CA ASN A 510 7.46 -42.27 -6.73
C ASN A 510 7.89 -43.74 -6.98
N ASP A 511 7.63 -44.28 -8.17
CA ASP A 511 8.06 -45.64 -8.58
C ASP A 511 7.58 -46.75 -7.62
N GLY A 512 6.36 -46.62 -7.10
CA GLY A 512 5.78 -47.59 -6.16
C GLY A 512 6.23 -47.42 -4.71
N LYS A 513 7.15 -46.49 -4.41
CA LYS A 513 7.67 -46.25 -3.05
C LYS A 513 6.76 -45.29 -2.27
N PRO A 514 6.36 -45.62 -1.03
CA PRO A 514 5.55 -44.71 -0.22
C PRO A 514 6.32 -43.44 0.13
N HIS A 515 5.61 -42.32 0.27
CA HIS A 515 6.15 -41.03 0.70
C HIS A 515 5.10 -40.28 1.52
N LEU A 516 5.52 -39.44 2.47
CA LEU A 516 4.61 -38.59 3.24
C LEU A 516 4.07 -37.42 2.39
N PRO A 517 2.94 -36.80 2.75
CA PRO A 517 2.43 -35.65 2.02
C PRO A 517 3.46 -34.52 1.87
N ILE A 518 3.60 -34.01 0.65
CA ILE A 518 4.50 -32.93 0.26
C ILE A 518 3.67 -31.65 0.13
N LEU A 519 3.84 -30.74 1.09
CA LEU A 519 3.23 -29.41 1.08
C LEU A 519 4.28 -28.29 0.96
N LYS A 520 5.48 -28.56 1.49
CA LYS A 520 6.62 -27.66 1.44
C LYS A 520 7.85 -28.40 0.97
N VAL A 521 8.66 -27.74 0.17
CA VAL A 521 9.91 -28.29 -0.36
C VAL A 521 11.07 -27.39 0.01
N ARG A 522 12.26 -27.98 0.15
CA ARG A 522 13.49 -27.24 0.41
C ARG A 522 14.09 -26.83 -0.93
N THR A 523 14.08 -25.54 -1.23
CA THR A 523 14.75 -24.99 -2.41
C THR A 523 16.06 -24.33 -2.05
N TYR A 524 17.04 -24.42 -2.93
CA TYR A 524 18.34 -23.79 -2.78
C TYR A 524 18.55 -22.65 -3.76
N GLU A 525 19.46 -21.76 -3.40
CA GLU A 525 19.93 -20.64 -4.20
C GLU A 525 21.36 -20.28 -3.78
N PRO A 526 22.10 -19.52 -4.59
CA PRO A 526 23.37 -18.94 -4.17
C PRO A 526 23.23 -18.15 -2.86
N LYS A 527 24.26 -18.23 -1.99
CA LYS A 527 24.29 -17.44 -0.75
C LYS A 527 24.11 -15.95 -1.04
N GLY A 528 24.79 -15.43 -2.06
CA GLY A 528 24.77 -14.00 -2.41
C GLY A 528 25.08 -13.10 -1.20
N ASN A 529 24.36 -11.99 -1.07
CA ASN A 529 24.54 -11.00 0.00
C ASN A 529 23.92 -11.40 1.36
N LYS A 530 23.56 -12.68 1.56
CA LYS A 530 23.01 -13.12 2.85
C LYS A 530 24.11 -13.17 3.91
N PHE A 531 23.78 -12.73 5.11
CA PHE A 531 24.69 -12.65 6.25
C PHE A 531 24.19 -13.50 7.42
N ASN A 532 25.08 -13.81 8.34
CA ASN A 532 24.81 -14.69 9.47
C ASN A 532 23.94 -13.99 10.52
N VAL A 533 23.01 -14.71 11.14
CA VAL A 533 22.12 -14.15 12.18
C VAL A 533 22.87 -13.81 13.46
N GLY A 534 24.00 -14.48 13.71
CA GLY A 534 24.86 -14.19 14.85
C GLY A 534 26.12 -15.05 14.83
N ASN A 535 26.99 -14.84 15.82
CA ASN A 535 28.34 -15.42 15.81
C ASN A 535 28.47 -16.73 16.61
N SER A 536 27.40 -17.19 17.28
CA SER A 536 27.47 -18.34 18.21
C SER A 536 26.31 -19.32 18.05
N GLY A 537 26.56 -20.57 18.44
CA GLY A 537 25.60 -21.68 18.36
C GLY A 537 25.00 -21.84 16.96
N ASN A 538 23.73 -22.23 16.90
CA ASN A 538 23.00 -22.40 15.63
C ASN A 538 22.82 -21.11 14.81
N LYS A 539 23.12 -19.93 15.36
CA LYS A 539 22.96 -18.65 14.64
C LYS A 539 24.09 -18.41 13.64
N LYS A 540 25.26 -19.01 13.87
CA LYS A 540 26.41 -18.93 12.96
C LYS A 540 26.16 -19.66 11.64
N ASP A 541 25.30 -20.68 11.64
CA ASP A 541 25.01 -21.50 10.45
C ASP A 541 23.70 -21.09 9.76
N LYS A 542 23.10 -19.98 10.22
CA LYS A 542 21.84 -19.44 9.72
C LYS A 542 22.10 -18.14 8.97
N PHE A 543 21.65 -18.09 7.73
CA PHE A 543 21.84 -16.97 6.82
C PHE A 543 20.51 -16.28 6.56
N VAL A 544 20.54 -14.96 6.54
CA VAL A 544 19.37 -14.11 6.30
C VAL A 544 19.70 -13.05 5.27
N GLU A 545 18.67 -12.61 4.55
CA GLU A 545 18.77 -11.51 3.60
C GLU A 545 18.34 -10.22 4.30
N ALA A 546 18.99 -9.10 3.95
CA ALA A 546 18.58 -7.78 4.44
C ALA A 546 17.09 -7.52 4.18
N ALA A 547 16.42 -6.89 5.14
CA ALA A 547 15.00 -6.56 4.98
C ALA A 547 14.83 -5.51 3.88
N LYS A 548 13.76 -5.63 3.07
CA LYS A 548 13.48 -4.65 2.01
C LYS A 548 13.16 -3.28 2.62
N GLY A 549 13.54 -2.21 1.93
CA GLY A 549 13.26 -0.82 2.35
C GLY A 549 14.11 -0.34 3.54
N THR A 550 15.23 -1.01 3.83
CA THR A 550 16.16 -0.66 4.91
C THR A 550 17.38 0.13 4.42
N ASN A 551 17.55 0.23 3.10
CA ASN A 551 18.54 1.08 2.45
C ASN A 551 18.11 2.54 2.61
N LEU A 552 18.51 3.16 3.72
CA LEU A 552 18.10 4.52 4.07
C LEU A 552 19.11 5.58 3.64
N PHE A 553 20.33 5.18 3.28
CA PHE A 553 21.41 6.11 2.99
C PHE A 553 22.10 5.70 1.69
N PHE A 554 21.99 6.58 0.70
CA PHE A 554 22.67 6.50 -0.58
C PHE A 554 23.78 7.55 -0.62
N ALA A 555 25.02 7.11 -0.55
CA ALA A 555 26.18 7.98 -0.53
C ALA A 555 26.59 8.39 -1.94
N ILE A 556 26.87 9.68 -2.13
CA ILE A 556 27.48 10.23 -3.34
C ILE A 556 28.85 10.76 -2.93
N TYR A 557 29.89 10.06 -3.37
CA TYR A 557 31.29 10.45 -3.20
C TYR A 557 31.79 11.15 -4.46
N GLN A 558 32.87 11.92 -4.32
CA GLN A 558 33.51 12.61 -5.43
C GLN A 558 35.04 12.47 -5.33
N ASP A 559 35.70 12.24 -6.46
CA ASP A 559 37.16 12.28 -6.55
C ASP A 559 37.67 13.72 -6.77
N GLU A 560 38.99 13.88 -6.79
CA GLU A 560 39.65 15.18 -6.99
C GLU A 560 39.37 15.80 -8.36
N ASN A 561 39.01 14.98 -9.36
CA ASN A 561 38.66 15.42 -10.72
C ASN A 561 37.16 15.74 -10.88
N GLY A 562 36.39 15.68 -9.80
CA GLY A 562 34.97 15.97 -9.79
C GLY A 562 34.07 14.80 -10.22
N LYS A 563 34.61 13.60 -10.46
CA LYS A 563 33.84 12.42 -10.87
C LYS A 563 33.13 11.78 -9.68
N ARG A 564 31.80 11.63 -9.80
CA ARG A 564 30.96 11.03 -8.74
C ARG A 564 31.04 9.50 -8.71
N SER A 565 31.04 8.95 -7.50
CA SER A 565 30.92 7.52 -7.19
C SER A 565 29.75 7.29 -6.23
N TYR A 566 29.09 6.14 -6.33
CA TYR A 566 27.81 5.90 -5.67
C TYR A 566 27.81 4.61 -4.88
N GLU A 567 27.23 4.63 -3.68
CA GLU A 567 27.14 3.47 -2.82
C GLU A 567 25.85 3.50 -1.99
N THR A 568 25.16 2.37 -1.88
CA THR A 568 24.07 2.20 -0.92
C THR A 568 24.66 1.64 0.37
N ILE A 569 24.58 2.40 1.47
CA ILE A 569 25.18 1.99 2.75
C ILE A 569 24.28 0.96 3.45
N PRO A 570 24.77 -0.26 3.71
CA PRO A 570 24.01 -1.28 4.42
C PRO A 570 23.60 -0.86 5.83
N LEU A 571 22.38 -1.22 6.24
CA LEU A 571 21.81 -0.81 7.53
C LEU A 571 22.68 -1.24 8.74
N ASN A 572 23.31 -2.42 8.68
CA ASN A 572 24.20 -2.89 9.75
C ASN A 572 25.42 -1.98 9.92
N ILE A 573 26.01 -1.48 8.82
CA ILE A 573 27.13 -0.52 8.88
C ILE A 573 26.67 0.78 9.53
N VAL A 574 25.49 1.29 9.13
CA VAL A 574 24.91 2.50 9.73
C VAL A 574 24.68 2.35 11.23
N ILE A 575 24.18 1.19 11.68
CA ILE A 575 23.91 0.90 13.08
C ILE A 575 25.21 0.93 13.90
N GLU A 576 26.24 0.21 13.46
CA GLU A 576 27.51 0.16 14.20
C GLU A 576 28.17 1.53 14.27
N ARG A 577 28.21 2.27 13.14
CA ARG A 577 28.73 3.65 13.13
C ARG A 577 27.98 4.56 14.10
N GLN A 578 26.65 4.51 14.13
CA GLN A 578 25.86 5.34 15.05
C GLN A 578 26.04 4.94 16.51
N LYS A 579 26.30 3.66 16.82
CA LYS A 579 26.63 3.23 18.19
C LYS A 579 27.97 3.80 18.65
N GLU A 580 28.94 3.86 17.74
CA GLU A 580 30.27 4.45 17.97
C GLU A 580 30.25 5.99 17.98
N GLY A 581 29.09 6.63 17.75
CA GLY A 581 28.97 8.09 17.69
C GLY A 581 29.45 8.70 16.36
N LEU A 582 29.72 7.89 15.34
CA LEU A 582 30.14 8.32 14.01
C LEU A 582 28.94 8.71 13.13
N ALA A 583 29.23 9.39 12.01
CA ALA A 583 28.22 9.72 11.00
C ALA A 583 27.61 8.46 10.37
N SER A 584 26.34 8.52 9.97
CA SER A 584 25.62 7.36 9.39
C SER A 584 26.25 6.80 8.11
N VAL A 585 26.93 7.67 7.37
CA VAL A 585 27.59 7.37 6.09
C VAL A 585 29.09 7.58 6.29
N PRO A 586 29.96 6.69 5.77
CA PRO A 586 31.40 6.90 5.77
C PRO A 586 31.81 8.20 5.08
N GLU A 587 32.82 8.87 5.64
CA GLU A 587 33.39 10.10 5.09
C GLU A 587 34.17 9.85 3.80
N LYS A 588 34.69 8.62 3.65
CA LYS A 588 35.37 8.13 2.44
C LYS A 588 34.86 6.75 2.06
N ASN A 589 34.82 6.47 0.75
CA ASN A 589 34.54 5.12 0.24
C ASN A 589 35.81 4.26 0.20
N GLU A 590 35.68 2.99 -0.21
CA GLU A 590 36.82 2.05 -0.35
C GLU A 590 37.91 2.54 -1.32
N LYS A 591 37.57 3.44 -2.26
CA LYS A 591 38.51 4.04 -3.21
C LYS A 591 39.20 5.31 -2.67
N GLY A 592 38.89 5.71 -1.44
CA GLY A 592 39.42 6.93 -0.81
C GLY A 592 38.73 8.24 -1.22
N TYR A 593 37.65 8.17 -2.01
CA TYR A 593 36.90 9.35 -2.46
C TYR A 593 36.09 9.96 -1.33
N SER A 594 36.04 11.29 -1.27
CA SER A 594 35.37 12.02 -0.18
C SER A 594 33.87 12.11 -0.39
N LEU A 595 33.11 12.04 0.70
CA LEU A 595 31.65 12.15 0.67
C LEU A 595 31.23 13.58 0.29
N LEU A 596 30.49 13.73 -0.81
CA LEU A 596 29.91 15.00 -1.23
C LEU A 596 28.61 15.28 -0.45
N PHE A 597 27.66 14.34 -0.52
CA PHE A 597 26.47 14.28 0.33
C PHE A 597 25.86 12.88 0.26
N PHE A 598 24.87 12.60 1.10
CA PHE A 598 24.06 11.38 1.01
C PHE A 598 22.59 11.73 0.83
N LEU A 599 21.84 10.81 0.22
CA LEU A 599 20.40 10.89 0.05
C LEU A 599 19.69 9.82 0.87
N SER A 600 18.57 10.21 1.48
CA SER A 600 17.66 9.34 2.19
C SER A 600 16.25 9.46 1.60
N PRO A 601 15.40 8.42 1.70
CA PRO A 601 14.04 8.49 1.17
C PRO A 601 13.31 9.76 1.61
N ASN A 602 12.71 10.44 0.62
CA ASN A 602 12.09 11.76 0.71
C ASN A 602 13.03 12.97 0.79
N ASP A 603 14.35 12.82 0.63
CA ASP A 603 15.22 13.95 0.30
C ASP A 603 14.81 14.56 -1.04
N LEU A 604 14.89 15.90 -1.11
CA LEU A 604 14.69 16.63 -2.34
C LEU A 604 16.05 16.98 -2.95
N VAL A 605 16.12 16.92 -4.28
CA VAL A 605 17.28 17.30 -5.05
C VAL A 605 16.87 18.24 -6.18
N TYR A 606 17.73 19.20 -6.47
CA TYR A 606 17.61 20.06 -7.65
C TYR A 606 18.45 19.50 -8.78
N VAL A 607 17.91 19.49 -10.00
CA VAL A 607 18.63 19.10 -11.22
C VAL A 607 18.95 20.36 -12.01
N PRO A 608 20.18 20.89 -11.91
CA PRO A 608 20.56 22.12 -12.61
C PRO A 608 20.72 21.89 -14.12
N SER A 609 20.36 22.89 -14.92
CA SER A 609 20.70 22.94 -16.35
C SER A 609 22.22 23.05 -16.55
N VAL A 610 22.70 22.90 -17.79
CA VAL A 610 24.13 23.06 -18.11
C VAL A 610 24.63 24.47 -17.74
N ASP A 611 23.83 25.50 -18.04
CA ASP A 611 24.17 26.89 -17.72
C ASP A 611 24.17 27.16 -16.21
N GLU A 612 23.22 26.55 -15.48
CA GLU A 612 23.13 26.65 -14.02
C GLU A 612 24.27 25.91 -13.31
N GLN A 613 24.77 24.82 -13.90
CA GLN A 613 25.97 24.13 -13.40
C GLN A 613 27.22 25.00 -13.54
N ALA A 614 27.33 25.74 -14.65
CA ALA A 614 28.43 26.68 -14.87
C ALA A 614 28.32 27.93 -13.96
N ASN A 615 27.10 28.34 -13.58
CA ASN A 615 26.85 29.54 -12.80
C ASN A 615 25.95 29.32 -11.57
N PRO A 616 26.37 28.52 -10.56
CA PRO A 616 25.50 28.15 -9.44
C PRO A 616 24.97 29.33 -8.61
N HIS A 617 25.73 30.43 -8.53
CA HIS A 617 25.38 31.62 -7.76
C HIS A 617 24.22 32.44 -8.34
N GLN A 618 23.84 32.20 -9.60
CA GLN A 618 22.74 32.91 -10.24
C GLN A 618 21.36 32.40 -9.79
N ILE A 619 21.30 31.23 -9.15
CA ILE A 619 20.04 30.63 -8.72
C ILE A 619 19.62 31.21 -7.36
N ASN A 620 18.45 31.85 -7.35
CA ASN A 620 17.82 32.30 -6.12
C ASN A 620 16.82 31.25 -5.59
N PHE A 621 17.27 30.37 -4.69
CA PHE A 621 16.43 29.34 -4.06
C PHE A 621 15.25 29.89 -3.23
N LYS A 622 15.25 31.18 -2.88
CA LYS A 622 14.12 31.83 -2.21
C LYS A 622 13.01 32.23 -3.19
N ALA A 623 13.29 32.28 -4.49
CA ALA A 623 12.38 32.75 -5.52
C ALA A 623 12.59 31.97 -6.84
N LEU A 624 12.33 30.67 -6.81
CA LEU A 624 12.46 29.81 -7.98
C LEU A 624 11.35 30.09 -9.02
N LYS A 625 11.73 30.07 -10.29
CA LYS A 625 10.80 30.11 -11.43
C LYS A 625 10.06 28.76 -11.59
N LYS A 626 8.97 28.76 -12.35
CA LYS A 626 8.11 27.58 -12.56
C LYS A 626 8.90 26.40 -13.16
N GLU A 627 9.80 26.70 -14.08
CA GLU A 627 10.68 25.74 -14.75
C GLU A 627 11.72 25.14 -13.79
N GLN A 628 12.26 25.96 -12.89
CA GLN A 628 13.19 25.52 -11.86
C GLN A 628 12.51 24.63 -10.82
N VAL A 629 11.26 24.94 -10.42
CA VAL A 629 10.48 24.08 -9.52
C VAL A 629 10.20 22.71 -10.14
N ARG A 630 9.97 22.63 -11.46
CA ARG A 630 9.82 21.35 -12.19
C ARG A 630 11.12 20.52 -12.21
N SER A 631 12.26 21.16 -11.95
CA SER A 631 13.57 20.51 -11.85
C SER A 631 13.89 19.98 -10.44
N ILE A 632 12.92 20.02 -9.52
CA ILE A 632 13.04 19.43 -8.18
C ILE A 632 12.47 18.01 -8.17
N TYR A 633 13.30 17.08 -7.73
CA TYR A 633 12.98 15.66 -7.65
C TYR A 633 13.07 15.16 -6.21
N LYS A 634 12.18 14.24 -5.86
CA LYS A 634 12.18 13.50 -4.60
C LYS A 634 12.87 12.16 -4.80
N PHE A 635 13.89 11.90 -3.99
CA PHE A 635 14.54 10.59 -3.91
C PHE A 635 13.61 9.58 -3.24
N THR A 636 13.37 8.43 -3.89
CA THR A 636 12.42 7.40 -3.41
C THR A 636 13.13 6.25 -2.71
N ASP A 637 14.10 5.64 -3.37
CA ASP A 637 14.81 4.44 -2.91
C ASP A 637 16.13 4.22 -3.67
N CYS A 638 16.94 3.30 -3.16
CA CYS A 638 18.21 2.91 -3.77
C CYS A 638 18.52 1.43 -3.61
N SER A 639 19.37 0.93 -4.52
CA SER A 639 19.94 -0.41 -4.50
C SER A 639 21.25 -0.40 -5.27
N ASP A 640 22.32 -0.87 -4.62
CA ASP A 640 23.69 -0.82 -5.10
C ASP A 640 24.08 0.61 -5.52
N MET A 641 24.35 0.82 -6.82
CA MET A 641 24.71 2.12 -7.39
C MET A 641 23.50 2.88 -7.95
N LEU A 642 22.29 2.33 -7.83
CA LEU A 642 21.10 2.79 -8.52
C LEU A 642 20.23 3.59 -7.54
N ALA A 643 19.79 4.78 -7.97
CA ALA A 643 19.04 5.73 -7.17
C ALA A 643 17.79 6.18 -7.92
N ASN A 644 16.63 6.09 -7.28
CA ASN A 644 15.35 6.36 -7.89
C ASN A 644 14.77 7.69 -7.42
N PHE A 645 14.14 8.39 -8.35
CA PHE A 645 13.59 9.71 -8.16
C PHE A 645 12.21 9.85 -8.80
N ILE A 646 11.39 10.77 -8.30
CA ILE A 646 10.17 11.22 -8.97
C ILE A 646 10.07 12.74 -8.85
N PRO A 647 9.43 13.46 -9.78
CA PRO A 647 9.21 14.89 -9.61
C PRO A 647 8.49 15.16 -8.27
N ALA A 648 8.93 16.20 -7.54
CA ALA A 648 8.57 16.38 -6.14
C ALA A 648 7.07 16.59 -5.88
N ASN A 649 6.33 17.08 -6.87
CA ASN A 649 4.88 17.26 -6.81
C ASN A 649 4.09 15.95 -6.95
N ILE A 650 4.69 14.87 -7.43
CA ILE A 650 3.97 13.63 -7.77
C ILE A 650 3.62 12.83 -6.52
N SER A 651 2.33 12.53 -6.37
CA SER A 651 1.77 11.71 -5.29
C SER A 651 1.49 10.28 -5.73
N SER A 652 0.95 10.10 -6.94
CA SER A 652 0.74 8.77 -7.52
C SER A 652 0.90 8.81 -9.04
N LEU A 653 1.27 7.66 -9.59
CA LEU A 653 1.39 7.46 -11.04
C LEU A 653 0.00 7.39 -11.69
N ILE A 654 -0.15 7.96 -12.88
CA ILE A 654 -1.35 7.82 -13.71
C ILE A 654 -1.39 6.41 -14.33
N PHE A 655 -0.23 5.90 -14.76
CA PHE A 655 -0.07 4.59 -15.39
C PHE A 655 1.09 3.82 -14.74
N ASN A 656 0.86 2.55 -14.39
CA ASN A 656 1.86 1.62 -13.86
C ASN A 656 1.41 0.16 -14.06
N LYS A 657 1.76 -0.43 -15.20
CA LYS A 657 1.43 -1.80 -15.60
C LYS A 657 2.61 -2.44 -16.32
N ASN A 658 3.08 -3.57 -15.80
CA ASN A 658 4.09 -4.37 -16.49
C ASN A 658 3.50 -5.02 -17.76
N LYS A 659 4.35 -5.57 -18.64
CA LYS A 659 3.91 -6.19 -19.90
C LYS A 659 2.87 -7.31 -19.72
N SER A 660 3.02 -8.15 -18.69
CA SER A 660 2.06 -9.24 -18.42
C SER A 660 0.68 -8.71 -18.00
N ASP A 661 0.66 -7.68 -17.16
CA ASP A 661 -0.58 -7.04 -16.72
C ASP A 661 -1.27 -6.29 -17.87
N GLN A 662 -0.49 -5.70 -18.79
CA GLN A 662 -1.02 -5.09 -20.01
C GLN A 662 -1.66 -6.13 -20.94
N GLN A 663 -1.00 -7.27 -21.16
CA GLN A 663 -1.54 -8.38 -21.94
C GLN A 663 -2.87 -8.90 -21.39
N LYS A 664 -3.00 -9.05 -20.06
CA LYS A 664 -4.25 -9.44 -19.40
C LYS A 664 -5.40 -8.46 -19.62
N LEU A 665 -5.08 -7.20 -19.90
CA LEU A 665 -6.05 -6.12 -20.16
C LEU A 665 -6.27 -5.89 -21.67
N GLY A 666 -5.61 -6.63 -22.55
CA GLY A 666 -5.67 -6.42 -24.00
C GLY A 666 -4.98 -5.13 -24.47
N ILE A 667 -4.06 -4.58 -23.67
CA ILE A 667 -3.33 -3.34 -23.94
C ILE A 667 -1.87 -3.68 -24.30
N ASN A 668 -1.25 -2.89 -25.17
CA ASN A 668 0.16 -3.04 -25.55
C ASN A 668 0.85 -1.68 -25.70
N TYR A 669 1.04 -0.97 -24.58
CA TYR A 669 1.79 0.28 -24.59
C TYR A 669 3.30 0.02 -24.57
N PRO A 670 4.10 0.89 -25.22
CA PRO A 670 5.57 0.75 -25.26
C PRO A 670 6.22 1.03 -23.90
N ILE A 671 5.50 1.64 -22.96
CA ILE A 671 5.94 1.98 -21.61
C ILE A 671 5.33 1.04 -20.56
N GLN A 672 5.94 0.97 -19.38
CA GLN A 672 5.38 0.20 -18.25
C GLN A 672 4.88 1.10 -17.12
N ASN A 673 5.33 2.36 -17.07
CA ASN A 673 4.81 3.35 -16.14
C ASN A 673 4.84 4.76 -16.76
N GLU A 674 4.28 5.74 -16.04
CA GLU A 674 4.20 7.14 -16.47
C GLU A 674 5.55 7.78 -16.85
N PHE A 675 6.66 7.30 -16.34
CA PHE A 675 8.00 7.85 -16.60
C PHE A 675 8.83 7.02 -17.60
N GLY A 676 8.26 5.96 -18.22
CA GLY A 676 8.83 5.31 -19.39
C GLY A 676 8.92 3.78 -19.35
N VAL A 677 9.79 3.24 -20.22
CA VAL A 677 10.05 1.80 -20.35
C VAL A 677 10.90 1.36 -19.18
N GLY A 678 10.34 0.62 -18.27
CA GLY A 678 11.19 -0.32 -17.55
C GLY A 678 10.37 -1.42 -16.96
N SER A 679 11.02 -2.57 -16.84
CA SER A 679 10.52 -3.78 -16.18
C SER A 679 9.83 -3.48 -14.84
N PRO A 680 9.27 -4.48 -14.14
CA PRO A 680 8.88 -4.37 -12.73
C PRO A 680 9.99 -3.84 -11.79
N GLN A 681 11.20 -3.63 -12.30
CA GLN A 681 12.38 -3.02 -11.67
C GLN A 681 12.79 -1.69 -12.37
N SER A 682 11.89 -0.99 -13.07
CA SER A 682 12.16 0.30 -13.74
C SER A 682 12.58 1.36 -12.75
N LYS A 683 13.87 1.63 -12.72
CA LYS A 683 14.50 2.60 -11.85
C LYS A 683 14.39 3.99 -12.49
N ASN A 684 13.61 4.89 -11.90
CA ASN A 684 13.49 6.29 -12.34
C ASN A 684 14.78 7.07 -11.99
N GLN A 685 15.87 6.77 -12.68
CA GLN A 685 17.19 7.37 -12.42
C GLN A 685 17.39 8.70 -13.14
N ASN A 686 16.57 8.96 -14.15
CA ASN A 686 16.72 10.10 -15.04
C ASN A 686 15.58 11.12 -14.82
N SER A 687 15.86 12.37 -15.13
CA SER A 687 14.87 13.44 -15.22
C SER A 687 13.92 13.17 -16.39
N ILE A 688 12.85 13.96 -16.48
CA ILE A 688 11.92 13.91 -17.62
C ILE A 688 12.66 14.17 -18.95
N ASP A 689 13.72 14.99 -18.92
CA ASP A 689 14.54 15.34 -20.09
C ASP A 689 15.69 14.35 -20.34
N GLY A 690 15.73 13.21 -19.63
CA GLY A 690 16.72 12.15 -19.83
C GLY A 690 18.06 12.35 -19.12
N ILE A 691 18.22 13.40 -18.33
CA ILE A 691 19.45 13.66 -17.56
C ILE A 691 19.53 12.70 -16.38
N GLN A 692 20.65 11.99 -16.21
CA GLN A 692 20.85 11.14 -15.04
C GLN A 692 20.92 11.99 -13.75
N ILE A 693 19.92 11.88 -12.87
CA ILE A 693 19.75 12.82 -11.76
C ILE A 693 20.94 12.77 -10.79
N LYS A 694 21.34 11.57 -10.36
CA LYS A 694 22.43 11.39 -9.38
C LYS A 694 23.79 11.95 -9.83
N SER A 695 24.01 12.11 -11.15
CA SER A 695 25.30 12.61 -11.67
C SER A 695 25.44 14.12 -11.56
N VAL A 696 24.34 14.89 -11.57
CA VAL A 696 24.38 16.36 -11.59
C VAL A 696 23.67 17.01 -10.39
N CYS A 697 22.81 16.27 -9.68
CA CYS A 697 21.90 16.89 -8.72
C CYS A 697 22.60 17.55 -7.53
N TRP A 698 21.93 18.54 -6.94
CA TRP A 698 22.28 19.19 -5.69
C TRP A 698 21.26 18.83 -4.61
N LYS A 699 21.73 18.40 -3.45
CA LYS A 699 20.83 18.10 -2.32
C LYS A 699 20.20 19.40 -1.80
N LEU A 700 18.90 19.35 -1.52
CA LEU A 700 18.16 20.47 -0.97
C LEU A 700 17.82 20.21 0.50
N ARG A 701 17.96 21.24 1.32
CA ARG A 701 17.41 21.31 2.68
C ARG A 701 16.08 22.05 2.63
N VAL A 702 15.03 21.37 3.06
CA VAL A 702 13.66 21.91 3.01
C VAL A 702 13.04 21.90 4.40
N ASP A 703 12.57 23.07 4.83
CA ASP A 703 11.87 23.18 6.12
C ASP A 703 10.40 22.73 6.02
N ARG A 704 9.67 22.82 7.13
CA ARG A 704 8.24 22.40 7.18
C ARG A 704 7.33 23.28 6.33
N LEU A 705 7.74 24.52 6.01
CA LEU A 705 6.99 25.47 5.21
C LEU A 705 7.32 25.35 3.72
N GLY A 706 8.32 24.54 3.35
CA GLY A 706 8.76 24.37 1.97
C GLY A 706 9.84 25.35 1.54
N ASN A 707 10.46 26.09 2.47
CA ASN A 707 11.59 26.96 2.14
C ASN A 707 12.83 26.11 1.86
N ILE A 708 13.54 26.45 0.78
CA ILE A 708 14.68 25.68 0.29
C ILE A 708 16.00 26.41 0.55
N THR A 709 17.01 25.64 0.95
CA THR A 709 18.43 26.01 0.95
C THR A 709 19.26 24.83 0.42
N LEU A 710 20.53 25.07 0.06
CA LEU A 710 21.49 24.00 -0.27
C LEU A 710 22.08 23.35 0.99
#